data_AF-A0A959RVN1-F1
#
_entry.id   AF-A0A959RVN1-F1
#
_cell.length_a   1.000
_cell.length_b   1.000
_cell.length_c   1.000
_cell.angle_alpha   90.00
_cell.angle_beta   90.00
_cell.angle_gamma   90.00
#
_symmetry.space_group_name_H-M   'P 1'
#
loop_
_entity.id
_entity.type
_entity.pdbx_description
1 polymer ?
#
loop_
_entity_poly.entity_id
_entity_poly.type
_entity_poly.pdbx_seq_one_letter_code
_entity_poly.pdbx_strand_id
1 'polypeptide(L)'
;MKIGILHLSDLHIQDNDLTSRIDNLVKSVEYDVKQISHLYLVLSGDIANFGRKAEFENAKIFVSKLTEKLKEKWKMLNIKIVSVPGNHDCCFDNEKKTRKSILNDCKTDVIEEEDYFIDAMAVQSDFWDFTNDITDFKERNKVSYEYKFRPHLDFKVTFHCYNTSWLTEINEKQGSLIVPENMFIENENGEYIISVFHHPIDWLSANTKRNNKQRFEEHLINSSNLVIYGHEHDKGNPKAIIQKNNNVVFCGGKAFDKNTLNETGFSLYEIDLTDKSINIKTFNFDGNNYSVETEDSHQIIAKVKREFILNQEFETKITDLSIPLKHSRKPKLVLSDVFVYPDLEPLLEDDNNVVQYPNSYDLIDKVKNEEKVNVLIEGADQSGKTALLYVLYKRYYEMGLTPIYLRGKYCSETDLKKLVKKALKEQYNNENVDLFFQLNKKVLLLDNFHKSSLNSKYKKRLVESFNNNFEIIIVTSDNTYSSKNVTEEATSFKEYLKYKLLPLGHEKRSELIEQWLLIGENKLTIQEEEILNNVKLRFNEINSLIGNRLMPSYPIFILTLLQSLDENLQNFSQTSYANIYLVLIKAGLVKEGIKDSVLTSLLNILKELAFHMYDKKKSPFNIDDFENFITEYSGKYFRHKSLTNDKILSVLCNSNILKFDDEYYTFSYKYIYYFLIAQKISTDIESYQELIYDLCNNIHLEINANILIFLSHHSKAQILIDSIVFTSEIPFEKASPLTLNKDDEFVKFIAEFTNEIKEEIIEDRNPKEEVKKELKQKDAIERNNREDEDSEEDILPAEAIEMNQAFRTVKIIGQIVKNQSGDFEKEKLIKLVEAAYNTIFRFLGFYSGMLEKDKEMLIETMVEDIKEKEKKSRQGNVDVKLIEKTVRNILQFISWRICVDSMTNLMF
;
A
#
# COMPACT_ATOMS: atom_id res chain seq x y z
N MET A 1 -30.39 -34.48 -2.23
CA MET A 1 -30.83 -34.80 -3.61
C MET A 1 -29.65 -34.54 -4.51
N LYS A 2 -29.27 -35.50 -5.35
CA LYS A 2 -28.05 -35.39 -6.16
C LYS A 2 -28.33 -35.03 -7.62
N ILE A 3 -27.53 -34.11 -8.13
CA ILE A 3 -27.40 -33.77 -9.56
C ILE A 3 -25.96 -34.00 -10.01
N GLY A 4 -25.77 -34.27 -11.29
CA GLY A 4 -24.44 -34.41 -11.89
C GLY A 4 -24.16 -33.33 -12.92
N ILE A 5 -22.90 -32.96 -13.07
CA ILE A 5 -22.39 -32.14 -14.17
C ILE A 5 -21.27 -32.93 -14.84
N LEU A 6 -21.48 -33.32 -16.10
CA LEU A 6 -20.44 -33.87 -16.94
C LEU A 6 -19.82 -32.74 -17.74
N HIS A 7 -18.56 -32.41 -17.43
CA HIS A 7 -17.86 -31.26 -17.98
C HIS A 7 -16.85 -31.70 -19.03
N LEU A 8 -17.10 -31.27 -20.27
CA LEU A 8 -16.24 -31.49 -21.42
C LEU A 8 -15.72 -30.13 -21.89
N SER A 9 -14.40 -29.96 -21.84
CA SER A 9 -13.70 -28.77 -22.31
C SER A 9 -12.76 -29.16 -23.45
N ASP A 10 -12.48 -28.26 -24.37
CA ASP A 10 -11.37 -28.40 -25.31
C ASP A 10 -11.49 -29.68 -26.15
N LEU A 11 -12.65 -29.84 -26.79
CA LEU A 11 -12.97 -30.99 -27.62
C LEU A 11 -12.28 -30.92 -28.99
N HIS A 12 -12.02 -29.72 -29.51
CA HIS A 12 -11.31 -29.48 -30.77
C HIS A 12 -11.83 -30.34 -31.95
N ILE A 13 -13.16 -30.50 -32.06
CA ILE A 13 -13.77 -31.38 -33.06
C ILE A 13 -13.48 -30.82 -34.46
N GLN A 14 -12.83 -31.63 -35.28
CA GLN A 14 -12.65 -31.38 -36.71
C GLN A 14 -13.44 -32.39 -37.54
N ASP A 15 -13.29 -33.69 -37.23
CA ASP A 15 -13.94 -34.82 -37.88
C ASP A 15 -14.68 -35.72 -36.86
N ASN A 16 -15.28 -36.83 -37.30
CA ASN A 16 -16.06 -37.76 -36.45
C ASN A 16 -15.23 -38.66 -35.49
N ASP A 17 -13.93 -38.44 -35.36
CA ASP A 17 -12.98 -39.37 -34.73
C ASP A 17 -13.25 -39.59 -33.22
N LEU A 18 -13.70 -38.55 -32.52
CA LEU A 18 -13.96 -38.60 -31.07
C LEU A 18 -15.17 -39.46 -30.67
N THR A 19 -16.02 -39.84 -31.63
CA THR A 19 -17.20 -40.68 -31.32
C THR A 19 -16.84 -42.08 -30.82
N SER A 20 -15.62 -42.55 -31.12
CA SER A 20 -15.07 -43.82 -30.62
C SER A 20 -14.86 -43.83 -29.10
N ARG A 21 -14.61 -42.67 -28.48
CA ARG A 21 -14.34 -42.53 -27.03
C ARG A 21 -15.62 -42.51 -26.18
N ILE A 22 -16.78 -42.25 -26.80
CA ILE A 22 -18.08 -42.11 -26.10
C ILE A 22 -18.42 -43.36 -25.29
N ASP A 23 -18.25 -44.56 -25.86
CA ASP A 23 -18.62 -45.80 -25.17
C ASP A 23 -17.78 -46.02 -23.90
N ASN A 24 -16.51 -45.63 -23.92
CA ASN A 24 -15.62 -45.76 -22.77
C ASN A 24 -15.91 -44.69 -21.72
N LEU A 25 -16.20 -43.45 -22.14
CA LEU A 25 -16.65 -42.38 -21.25
C LEU A 25 -17.94 -42.81 -20.51
N VAL A 26 -18.96 -43.25 -21.25
CA VAL A 26 -20.26 -43.63 -20.67
C VAL A 26 -20.13 -44.79 -19.68
N LYS A 27 -19.25 -45.76 -19.96
CA LYS A 27 -18.94 -46.85 -19.01
C LYS A 27 -18.24 -46.34 -17.75
N SER A 28 -17.32 -45.40 -17.88
CA SER A 28 -16.52 -44.90 -16.75
C SER A 28 -17.34 -44.13 -15.70
N VAL A 29 -18.40 -43.43 -16.14
CA VAL A 29 -19.30 -42.67 -15.23
C VAL A 29 -20.51 -43.47 -14.77
N GLU A 30 -20.58 -44.77 -15.08
CA GLU A 30 -21.80 -45.57 -14.93
C GLU A 30 -22.28 -45.66 -13.47
N TYR A 31 -21.35 -45.78 -12.53
CA TYR A 31 -21.69 -45.88 -11.12
C TYR A 31 -22.27 -44.57 -10.55
N ASP A 32 -21.69 -43.44 -10.94
CA ASP A 32 -22.05 -42.11 -10.42
C ASP A 32 -23.36 -41.63 -11.03
N VAL A 33 -23.53 -41.79 -12.35
CA VAL A 33 -24.75 -41.36 -13.06
C VAL A 33 -25.99 -42.15 -12.61
N LYS A 34 -25.84 -43.37 -12.05
CA LYS A 34 -26.96 -44.11 -11.44
C LYS A 34 -27.54 -43.46 -10.19
N GLN A 35 -26.79 -42.58 -9.53
CA GLN A 35 -27.17 -41.99 -8.24
C GLN A 35 -27.83 -40.62 -8.37
N ILE A 36 -27.89 -40.06 -9.59
CA ILE A 36 -28.42 -38.73 -9.88
C ILE A 36 -29.71 -38.81 -10.69
N SER A 37 -30.54 -37.77 -10.57
CA SER A 37 -31.77 -37.64 -11.37
C SER A 37 -31.62 -36.74 -12.59
N HIS A 38 -30.68 -35.78 -12.51
CA HIS A 38 -30.42 -34.78 -13.52
C HIS A 38 -28.92 -34.75 -13.81
N LEU A 39 -28.57 -34.75 -15.09
CA LEU A 39 -27.20 -34.61 -15.58
C LEU A 39 -27.12 -33.39 -16.50
N TYR A 40 -26.24 -32.46 -16.17
CA TYR A 40 -25.92 -31.29 -16.99
C TYR A 40 -24.65 -31.58 -17.78
N LEU A 41 -24.76 -31.69 -19.11
CA LEU A 41 -23.61 -31.73 -20.00
C LEU A 41 -23.13 -30.30 -20.23
N VAL A 42 -21.96 -29.94 -19.69
CA VAL A 42 -21.38 -28.60 -19.78
C VAL A 42 -20.24 -28.63 -20.80
N LEU A 43 -20.37 -27.83 -21.85
CA LEU A 43 -19.36 -27.56 -22.87
C LEU A 43 -18.74 -26.19 -22.58
N SER A 44 -17.51 -26.15 -22.08
CA SER A 44 -16.84 -24.94 -21.59
C SER A 44 -15.97 -24.22 -22.63
N GLY A 45 -16.29 -24.38 -23.90
CA GLY A 45 -15.56 -23.77 -25.02
C GLY A 45 -14.58 -24.73 -25.70
N ASP A 46 -14.07 -24.26 -26.84
CA ASP A 46 -13.20 -24.99 -27.78
C ASP A 46 -13.83 -26.32 -28.20
N ILE A 47 -15.09 -26.22 -28.61
CA ILE A 47 -15.89 -27.36 -29.09
C ILE A 47 -15.41 -27.75 -30.49
N ALA A 48 -15.22 -26.75 -31.36
CA ALA A 48 -14.66 -26.90 -32.71
C ALA A 48 -13.18 -26.49 -32.72
N ASN A 49 -12.43 -26.90 -33.76
CA ASN A 49 -11.01 -26.56 -33.88
C ASN A 49 -10.77 -25.20 -34.57
N PHE A 50 -11.62 -24.83 -35.55
CA PHE A 50 -11.50 -23.61 -36.34
C PHE A 50 -12.84 -22.84 -36.44
N GLY A 51 -13.81 -23.18 -35.60
CA GLY A 51 -15.12 -22.53 -35.53
C GLY A 51 -15.98 -22.70 -36.79
N ARG A 52 -15.66 -23.66 -37.67
CA ARG A 52 -16.36 -23.79 -38.95
C ARG A 52 -17.68 -24.53 -38.79
N LYS A 53 -18.68 -24.16 -39.58
CA LYS A 53 -19.99 -24.84 -39.62
C LYS A 53 -19.91 -26.38 -39.67
N ALA A 54 -19.05 -26.94 -40.52
CA ALA A 54 -18.91 -28.39 -40.67
C ALA A 54 -18.44 -29.08 -39.37
N GLU A 55 -17.58 -28.42 -38.61
CA GLU A 55 -17.06 -28.90 -37.33
C GLU A 55 -18.16 -28.92 -36.28
N PHE A 56 -18.99 -27.87 -36.24
CA PHE A 56 -20.17 -27.84 -35.37
C PHE A 56 -21.24 -28.88 -35.76
N GLU A 57 -21.41 -29.22 -37.03
CA GLU A 57 -22.27 -30.35 -37.42
C GLU A 57 -21.73 -31.69 -36.88
N ASN A 58 -20.41 -31.90 -36.90
CA ASN A 58 -19.77 -33.06 -36.26
C ASN A 58 -19.95 -33.02 -34.73
N ALA A 59 -19.84 -31.84 -34.10
CA ALA A 59 -20.11 -31.67 -32.68
C ALA A 59 -21.56 -32.01 -32.31
N LYS A 60 -22.54 -31.68 -33.16
CA LYS A 60 -23.95 -32.11 -32.95
C LYS A 60 -24.05 -33.62 -32.93
N ILE A 61 -23.42 -34.30 -33.88
CA ILE A 61 -23.39 -35.77 -33.94
C ILE A 61 -22.78 -36.35 -32.66
N PHE A 62 -21.67 -35.78 -32.19
CA PHE A 62 -21.02 -36.21 -30.94
C PHE A 62 -21.96 -36.07 -29.73
N VAL A 63 -22.56 -34.89 -29.54
CA VAL A 63 -23.49 -34.61 -28.42
C VAL A 63 -24.74 -35.50 -28.50
N SER A 64 -25.32 -35.67 -29.69
CA SER A 64 -26.47 -36.56 -29.89
C SER A 64 -26.12 -38.01 -29.54
N LYS A 65 -25.02 -38.56 -30.05
CA LYS A 65 -24.59 -39.93 -29.72
C LYS A 65 -24.31 -40.12 -28.23
N LEU A 66 -23.65 -39.16 -27.58
CA LEU A 66 -23.37 -39.21 -26.15
C LEU A 66 -24.67 -39.21 -25.34
N THR A 67 -25.60 -38.30 -25.65
CA THR A 67 -26.89 -38.21 -24.95
C THR A 67 -27.76 -39.45 -25.17
N GLU A 68 -27.76 -40.03 -26.38
CA GLU A 68 -28.44 -41.29 -26.69
C GLU A 68 -27.87 -42.44 -25.87
N LYS A 69 -26.54 -42.63 -25.86
CA LYS A 69 -25.87 -43.70 -25.10
C LYS A 69 -26.11 -43.60 -23.59
N LEU A 70 -26.12 -42.38 -23.04
CA LEU A 70 -26.48 -42.15 -21.64
C LEU A 70 -27.95 -42.53 -21.39
N LYS A 71 -28.88 -42.10 -22.24
CA LYS A 71 -30.32 -42.42 -22.09
C LYS A 71 -30.66 -43.90 -22.31
N GLU A 72 -29.93 -44.59 -23.18
CA GLU A 72 -30.06 -46.04 -23.39
C GLU A 72 -29.81 -46.81 -22.09
N LYS A 73 -28.76 -46.43 -21.35
CA LYS A 73 -28.46 -47.01 -20.03
C LYS A 73 -29.41 -46.52 -18.94
N TRP A 74 -29.83 -45.26 -18.99
CA TRP A 74 -30.67 -44.64 -17.94
C TRP A 74 -31.87 -43.88 -18.52
N LYS A 75 -32.97 -44.60 -18.76
CA LYS A 75 -34.17 -44.06 -19.41
C LYS A 75 -34.83 -42.89 -18.66
N MET A 76 -34.68 -42.81 -17.34
CA MET A 76 -35.28 -41.75 -16.50
C MET A 76 -34.34 -40.58 -16.24
N LEU A 77 -33.10 -40.61 -16.74
CA LEU A 77 -32.13 -39.54 -16.54
C LEU A 77 -32.52 -38.31 -17.37
N ASN A 78 -32.71 -37.18 -16.69
CA ASN A 78 -32.95 -35.91 -17.38
C ASN A 78 -31.60 -35.28 -17.75
N ILE A 79 -31.33 -35.18 -19.05
CA ILE A 79 -30.08 -34.61 -19.57
C ILE A 79 -30.37 -33.21 -20.12
N LYS A 80 -29.64 -32.22 -19.61
CA LYS A 80 -29.66 -30.83 -20.10
C LYS A 80 -28.27 -30.43 -20.54
N ILE A 81 -28.18 -29.53 -21.52
CA ILE A 81 -26.91 -29.11 -22.11
C ILE A 81 -26.72 -27.62 -21.85
N VAL A 82 -25.51 -27.26 -21.45
CA VAL A 82 -25.06 -25.88 -21.21
C VAL A 82 -23.78 -25.71 -22.03
N SER A 83 -23.68 -24.62 -22.77
CA SER A 83 -22.55 -24.35 -23.67
C SER A 83 -22.10 -22.91 -23.56
N VAL A 84 -20.79 -22.70 -23.55
CA VAL A 84 -20.11 -21.40 -23.73
C VAL A 84 -19.05 -21.51 -24.83
N PRO A 85 -18.78 -20.44 -25.59
CA PRO A 85 -17.78 -20.48 -26.64
C PRO A 85 -16.36 -20.33 -26.08
N GLY A 86 -15.42 -20.99 -26.73
CA GLY A 86 -13.98 -20.74 -26.59
C GLY A 86 -13.43 -19.88 -27.72
N ASN A 87 -12.11 -19.75 -27.77
CA ASN A 87 -11.41 -19.00 -28.81
C ASN A 87 -11.34 -19.78 -30.13
N HIS A 88 -11.24 -21.12 -30.09
CA HIS A 88 -11.28 -21.98 -31.28
C HIS A 88 -12.68 -22.11 -31.89
N ASP A 89 -13.73 -21.75 -31.15
CA ASP A 89 -15.10 -21.68 -31.66
C ASP A 89 -15.37 -20.45 -32.56
N CYS A 90 -14.37 -19.60 -32.77
CA CYS A 90 -14.44 -18.42 -33.62
C CYS A 90 -13.94 -18.71 -35.04
N CYS A 91 -14.78 -18.49 -36.04
CA CYS A 91 -14.43 -18.60 -37.46
C CYS A 91 -13.84 -17.30 -38.00
N PHE A 92 -12.52 -17.26 -38.17
CA PHE A 92 -11.80 -16.09 -38.69
C PHE A 92 -11.68 -16.02 -40.22
N ASP A 93 -12.18 -17.03 -40.95
CA ASP A 93 -12.02 -17.16 -42.41
C ASP A 93 -12.56 -15.93 -43.19
N ASN A 94 -13.54 -15.20 -42.64
CA ASN A 94 -14.16 -14.01 -43.26
C ASN A 94 -14.23 -12.79 -42.31
N GLU A 95 -13.22 -12.60 -41.45
CA GLU A 95 -13.20 -11.50 -40.48
C GLU A 95 -13.33 -10.11 -41.16
N LYS A 96 -14.33 -9.32 -40.72
CA LYS A 96 -14.52 -7.94 -41.21
C LYS A 96 -13.46 -7.01 -40.61
N LYS A 97 -12.91 -6.09 -41.44
CA LYS A 97 -11.94 -5.07 -40.98
C LYS A 97 -12.46 -4.19 -39.83
N THR A 98 -13.77 -3.96 -39.74
CA THR A 98 -14.40 -3.16 -38.68
C THR A 98 -14.20 -3.76 -37.29
N ARG A 99 -14.11 -5.10 -37.17
CA ARG A 99 -13.89 -5.79 -35.89
C ARG A 99 -12.62 -5.32 -35.19
N LYS A 100 -11.52 -5.14 -35.93
CA LYS A 100 -10.24 -4.68 -35.36
C LYS A 100 -10.28 -3.31 -34.69
N SER A 101 -11.16 -2.41 -35.14
CA SER A 101 -11.37 -1.13 -34.48
C SER A 101 -12.07 -1.33 -33.14
N ILE A 102 -13.15 -2.13 -33.14
CA ILE A 102 -13.96 -2.43 -31.96
C ILE A 102 -13.12 -3.09 -30.86
N LEU A 103 -12.25 -4.03 -31.20
CA LEU A 103 -11.38 -4.70 -30.22
C LEU A 103 -10.45 -3.75 -29.45
N ASN A 104 -10.02 -2.65 -30.08
CA ASN A 104 -9.19 -1.65 -29.41
C ASN A 104 -10.02 -0.73 -28.50
N ASP A 105 -11.22 -0.35 -28.96
CA ASP A 105 -12.11 0.56 -28.23
C ASP A 105 -12.75 -0.12 -27.00
N CYS A 106 -12.98 -1.44 -27.07
CA CYS A 106 -13.62 -2.23 -26.03
C CYS A 106 -12.72 -2.58 -24.82
N LYS A 107 -11.52 -1.99 -24.70
CA LYS A 107 -10.57 -2.28 -23.60
C LYS A 107 -10.89 -1.53 -22.29
N THR A 108 -12.17 -1.49 -21.92
CA THR A 108 -12.71 -0.74 -20.78
C THR A 108 -13.56 -1.61 -19.86
N ASP A 109 -13.78 -1.17 -18.61
CA ASP A 109 -14.57 -1.93 -17.62
C ASP A 109 -16.07 -1.98 -17.91
N VAL A 110 -16.60 -1.04 -18.70
CA VAL A 110 -18.02 -0.91 -19.05
C VAL A 110 -18.12 -0.61 -20.55
N ILE A 111 -19.10 -1.22 -21.21
CA ILE A 111 -19.39 -1.05 -22.64
C ILE A 111 -20.91 -0.92 -22.79
N GLU A 112 -21.38 0.22 -23.26
CA GLU A 112 -22.82 0.52 -23.36
C GLU A 112 -23.38 0.26 -24.77
N GLU A 113 -22.51 0.28 -25.77
CA GLU A 113 -22.88 0.14 -27.18
C GLU A 113 -23.18 -1.31 -27.56
N GLU A 114 -24.47 -1.69 -27.61
CA GLU A 114 -24.89 -3.06 -27.95
C GLU A 114 -24.37 -3.54 -29.33
N ASP A 115 -24.26 -2.64 -30.30
CA ASP A 115 -23.77 -2.95 -31.65
C ASP A 115 -22.32 -3.49 -31.64
N TYR A 116 -21.50 -3.08 -30.66
CA TYR A 116 -20.12 -3.57 -30.55
C TYR A 116 -20.07 -5.07 -30.29
N PHE A 117 -20.99 -5.58 -29.48
CA PHE A 117 -21.09 -7.01 -29.18
C PHE A 117 -21.51 -7.81 -30.42
N ILE A 118 -22.48 -7.30 -31.19
CA ILE A 118 -22.96 -7.95 -32.42
C ILE A 118 -21.82 -8.06 -33.44
N ASP A 119 -21.09 -6.98 -33.68
CA ASP A 119 -20.01 -6.96 -34.67
C ASP A 119 -18.77 -7.73 -34.21
N ALA A 120 -18.40 -7.64 -32.92
CA ALA A 120 -17.25 -8.37 -32.37
C ALA A 120 -17.48 -9.89 -32.38
N MET A 121 -18.69 -10.35 -32.05
CA MET A 121 -19.06 -11.77 -31.99
C MET A 121 -19.56 -12.34 -33.33
N ALA A 122 -19.52 -11.59 -34.44
CA ALA A 122 -19.92 -12.10 -35.75
C ALA A 122 -19.14 -13.36 -36.17
N VAL A 123 -17.90 -13.51 -35.70
CA VAL A 123 -17.05 -14.69 -35.92
C VAL A 123 -17.53 -15.93 -35.16
N GLN A 124 -18.44 -15.80 -34.20
CA GLN A 124 -19.03 -16.90 -33.41
C GLN A 124 -20.41 -17.33 -33.94
N SER A 125 -20.79 -16.90 -35.14
CA SER A 125 -22.16 -17.13 -35.65
C SER A 125 -22.54 -18.62 -35.73
N ASP A 126 -21.62 -19.47 -36.18
CA ASP A 126 -21.81 -20.93 -36.25
C ASP A 126 -21.89 -21.58 -34.85
N PHE A 127 -21.15 -21.09 -33.86
CA PHE A 127 -21.27 -21.53 -32.46
C PHE A 127 -22.67 -21.22 -31.89
N TRP A 128 -23.20 -20.03 -32.16
CA TRP A 128 -24.54 -19.66 -31.68
C TRP A 128 -25.61 -20.49 -32.37
N ASP A 129 -25.45 -20.79 -33.66
CA ASP A 129 -26.33 -21.71 -34.39
C ASP A 129 -26.29 -23.13 -33.82
N PHE A 130 -25.10 -23.64 -33.53
CA PHE A 130 -24.91 -24.90 -32.82
C PHE A 130 -25.63 -24.94 -31.48
N THR A 131 -25.37 -23.95 -30.61
CA THR A 131 -25.96 -23.86 -29.26
C THR A 131 -27.48 -23.75 -29.32
N ASN A 132 -28.02 -23.01 -30.27
CA ASN A 132 -29.45 -22.89 -30.49
C ASN A 132 -30.10 -24.18 -30.97
N ASP A 133 -29.37 -25.08 -31.63
CA ASP A 133 -29.92 -26.37 -32.06
C ASP A 133 -29.94 -27.40 -30.92
N ILE A 134 -28.92 -27.39 -30.05
CA ILE A 134 -28.74 -28.43 -29.02
C ILE A 134 -29.27 -28.04 -27.63
N THR A 135 -29.60 -26.76 -27.40
CA THR A 135 -30.08 -26.27 -26.09
C THR A 135 -31.44 -25.55 -26.20
N ASP A 136 -32.01 -25.23 -25.04
CA ASP A 136 -33.24 -24.42 -24.93
C ASP A 136 -32.96 -22.91 -25.10
N PHE A 137 -31.70 -22.47 -25.16
CA PHE A 137 -31.30 -21.08 -25.40
C PHE A 137 -31.42 -20.75 -26.90
N LYS A 138 -31.99 -19.59 -27.25
CA LYS A 138 -32.32 -19.20 -28.64
C LYS A 138 -31.81 -17.79 -29.03
N GLU A 139 -30.91 -17.21 -28.25
CA GLU A 139 -30.33 -15.89 -28.53
C GLU A 139 -28.92 -16.03 -29.14
N ARG A 140 -28.36 -14.92 -29.65
CA ARG A 140 -27.00 -14.88 -30.22
C ARG A 140 -26.22 -13.70 -29.68
N ASN A 141 -24.89 -13.74 -29.84
CA ASN A 141 -23.98 -12.63 -29.57
C ASN A 141 -24.13 -12.06 -28.15
N LYS A 142 -24.18 -12.94 -27.15
CA LYS A 142 -24.27 -12.56 -25.74
C LYS A 142 -22.93 -12.72 -25.06
N VAL A 143 -22.51 -11.66 -24.37
CA VAL A 143 -21.35 -11.70 -23.47
C VAL A 143 -21.67 -12.46 -22.19
N SER A 144 -22.91 -12.34 -21.71
CA SER A 144 -23.39 -13.09 -20.55
C SER A 144 -24.84 -13.52 -20.75
N TYR A 145 -25.17 -14.72 -20.25
CA TYR A 145 -26.49 -15.33 -20.38
C TYR A 145 -26.69 -16.44 -19.33
N GLU A 146 -27.94 -16.87 -19.14
CA GLU A 146 -28.29 -17.82 -18.09
C GLU A 146 -29.02 -19.06 -18.63
N TYR A 147 -28.74 -20.22 -18.06
CA TYR A 147 -29.63 -21.39 -18.15
C TYR A 147 -30.26 -21.68 -16.79
N LYS A 148 -31.60 -21.58 -16.72
CA LYS A 148 -32.36 -21.80 -15.49
C LYS A 148 -33.02 -23.17 -15.49
N PHE A 149 -32.70 -23.99 -14.50
CA PHE A 149 -33.25 -25.33 -14.33
C PHE A 149 -33.88 -25.51 -12.96
N ARG A 150 -34.88 -26.39 -12.90
CA ARG A 150 -35.58 -26.73 -11.65
C ARG A 150 -35.63 -28.26 -11.51
N PRO A 151 -34.55 -28.89 -11.02
CA PRO A 151 -34.50 -30.35 -10.91
C PRO A 151 -35.47 -30.88 -9.83
N HIS A 152 -35.87 -30.04 -8.87
CA HIS A 152 -36.91 -30.34 -7.87
C HIS A 152 -37.69 -29.07 -7.50
N LEU A 153 -38.88 -29.21 -6.92
CA LEU A 153 -39.72 -28.08 -6.51
C LEU A 153 -38.99 -27.09 -5.60
N ASP A 154 -38.13 -27.59 -4.72
CA ASP A 154 -37.42 -26.78 -3.71
C ASP A 154 -36.04 -26.28 -4.16
N PHE A 155 -35.53 -26.72 -5.32
CA PHE A 155 -34.18 -26.39 -5.77
C PHE A 155 -34.19 -25.73 -7.15
N LYS A 156 -33.61 -24.53 -7.23
CA LYS A 156 -33.34 -23.82 -8.49
C LYS A 156 -31.83 -23.85 -8.75
N VAL A 157 -31.45 -24.31 -9.93
CA VAL A 157 -30.06 -24.40 -10.38
C VAL A 157 -29.92 -23.51 -11.60
N THR A 158 -29.04 -22.52 -11.52
CA THR A 158 -28.83 -21.54 -12.59
C THR A 158 -27.37 -21.57 -13.02
N PHE A 159 -27.14 -21.69 -14.32
CA PHE A 159 -25.81 -21.58 -14.89
C PHE A 159 -25.60 -20.14 -15.38
N HIS A 160 -24.62 -19.45 -14.83
CA HIS A 160 -24.19 -18.13 -15.30
C HIS A 160 -23.09 -18.33 -16.34
N CYS A 161 -23.43 -18.11 -17.60
CA CYS A 161 -22.52 -18.30 -18.71
C CYS A 161 -21.88 -16.98 -19.10
N TYR A 162 -20.54 -16.93 -19.12
CA TYR A 162 -19.78 -15.78 -19.59
C TYR A 162 -18.95 -16.15 -20.81
N ASN A 163 -19.19 -15.46 -21.91
CA ASN A 163 -18.42 -15.59 -23.14
C ASN A 163 -17.12 -14.78 -22.99
N THR A 164 -16.07 -15.44 -22.52
CA THR A 164 -14.73 -14.83 -22.37
C THR A 164 -13.98 -14.71 -23.70
N SER A 165 -14.49 -15.28 -24.80
CA SER A 165 -13.83 -15.27 -26.11
C SER A 165 -14.37 -14.21 -27.07
N TRP A 166 -15.32 -13.37 -26.65
CA TRP A 166 -15.94 -12.37 -27.53
C TRP A 166 -14.94 -11.34 -28.13
N LEU A 167 -13.82 -11.09 -27.45
CA LEU A 167 -12.69 -10.25 -27.93
C LEU A 167 -11.50 -11.04 -28.48
N THR A 168 -11.63 -12.36 -28.63
CA THR A 168 -10.50 -13.21 -29.01
C THR A 168 -9.92 -12.85 -30.38
N GLU A 169 -8.62 -13.06 -30.53
CA GLU A 169 -7.86 -12.90 -31.77
C GLU A 169 -7.04 -14.17 -32.00
N ILE A 170 -6.66 -14.47 -33.24
CA ILE A 170 -5.86 -15.68 -33.56
C ILE A 170 -4.59 -15.82 -32.68
N ASN A 171 -3.98 -14.70 -32.28
CA ASN A 171 -2.86 -14.67 -31.36
C ASN A 171 -3.25 -13.97 -30.07
N GLU A 172 -3.95 -14.68 -29.20
CA GLU A 172 -4.38 -14.13 -27.92
C GLU A 172 -3.19 -13.80 -27.01
N LYS A 173 -3.38 -12.77 -26.18
CA LYS A 173 -2.42 -12.36 -25.16
C LYS A 173 -3.07 -12.52 -23.80
N GLN A 174 -2.41 -13.26 -22.91
CA GLN A 174 -2.83 -13.36 -21.52
C GLN A 174 -2.93 -11.94 -20.91
N GLY A 175 -3.97 -11.70 -20.11
CA GLY A 175 -4.22 -10.41 -19.48
C GLY A 175 -4.76 -9.31 -20.42
N SER A 176 -5.32 -9.68 -21.59
CA SER A 176 -5.88 -8.71 -22.54
C SER A 176 -7.39 -8.78 -22.72
N LEU A 177 -8.02 -9.88 -22.30
CA LEU A 177 -9.45 -10.10 -22.45
C LEU A 177 -10.24 -9.32 -21.39
N ILE A 178 -11.53 -9.11 -21.64
CA ILE A 178 -12.41 -8.35 -20.74
C ILE A 178 -13.77 -9.02 -20.68
N VAL A 179 -14.38 -9.05 -19.49
CA VAL A 179 -15.83 -9.24 -19.32
C VAL A 179 -16.39 -7.94 -18.75
N PRO A 180 -17.16 -7.14 -19.51
CA PRO A 180 -17.65 -5.85 -19.03
C PRO A 180 -18.47 -5.99 -17.75
N GLU A 181 -18.24 -5.11 -16.77
CA GLU A 181 -18.89 -5.16 -15.45
C GLU A 181 -20.42 -5.02 -15.55
N ASN A 182 -20.90 -4.23 -16.53
CA ASN A 182 -22.34 -4.09 -16.79
C ASN A 182 -22.99 -5.36 -17.38
N MET A 183 -22.18 -6.37 -17.73
CA MET A 183 -22.65 -7.69 -18.17
C MET A 183 -22.53 -8.74 -17.05
N PHE A 184 -22.17 -8.36 -15.82
CA PHE A 184 -22.15 -9.29 -14.70
C PHE A 184 -23.56 -9.71 -14.30
N ILE A 185 -23.83 -11.02 -14.37
CA ILE A 185 -25.11 -11.61 -13.98
C ILE A 185 -25.24 -11.65 -12.45
N GLU A 186 -26.22 -10.92 -11.91
CA GLU A 186 -26.54 -10.94 -10.48
C GLU A 186 -27.17 -12.27 -10.04
N ASN A 187 -26.95 -12.65 -8.78
CA ASN A 187 -27.59 -13.82 -8.18
C ASN A 187 -28.96 -13.52 -7.55
N GLU A 188 -29.87 -14.50 -7.62
CA GLU A 188 -31.09 -14.54 -6.81
C GLU A 188 -30.88 -15.37 -5.53
N ASN A 189 -31.61 -15.04 -4.45
CA ASN A 189 -31.51 -15.75 -3.17
C ASN A 189 -32.02 -17.20 -3.28
N GLY A 190 -31.26 -18.14 -2.71
CA GLY A 190 -31.68 -19.54 -2.60
C GLY A 190 -31.45 -20.38 -3.86
N GLU A 191 -30.72 -19.85 -4.85
CA GLU A 191 -30.29 -20.59 -6.03
C GLU A 191 -28.92 -21.23 -5.86
N TYR A 192 -28.74 -22.37 -6.52
CA TYR A 192 -27.43 -22.95 -6.77
C TYR A 192 -26.89 -22.41 -8.09
N ILE A 193 -25.87 -21.56 -7.99
CA ILE A 193 -25.29 -20.85 -9.12
C ILE A 193 -23.97 -21.49 -9.52
N ILE A 194 -23.90 -21.86 -10.79
CA ILE A 194 -22.72 -22.47 -11.42
C ILE A 194 -22.27 -21.53 -12.52
N SER A 195 -21.13 -20.86 -12.34
CA SER A 195 -20.56 -20.02 -13.39
C SER A 195 -19.72 -20.83 -14.35
N VAL A 196 -19.89 -20.61 -15.65
CA VAL A 196 -19.20 -21.33 -16.72
C VAL A 196 -18.61 -20.31 -17.71
N PHE A 197 -17.33 -20.47 -18.04
CA PHE A 197 -16.63 -19.68 -19.06
C PHE A 197 -15.42 -20.44 -19.59
N HIS A 198 -14.80 -19.99 -20.68
CA HIS A 198 -13.69 -20.72 -21.29
C HIS A 198 -12.32 -20.34 -20.71
N HIS A 199 -11.96 -19.04 -20.74
CA HIS A 199 -10.63 -18.59 -20.35
C HIS A 199 -10.50 -18.42 -18.83
N PRO A 200 -9.45 -18.98 -18.19
CA PRO A 200 -9.15 -18.72 -16.79
C PRO A 200 -9.04 -17.23 -16.48
N ILE A 201 -9.31 -16.83 -15.24
CA ILE A 201 -9.32 -15.43 -14.80
C ILE A 201 -8.03 -14.68 -15.14
N ASP A 202 -6.88 -15.37 -15.16
CA ASP A 202 -5.58 -14.77 -15.50
C ASP A 202 -5.49 -14.21 -16.93
N TRP A 203 -6.42 -14.59 -17.81
CA TRP A 203 -6.53 -14.05 -19.16
C TRP A 203 -7.21 -12.68 -19.23
N LEU A 204 -7.93 -12.28 -18.17
CA LEU A 204 -8.60 -10.99 -18.09
C LEU A 204 -7.63 -9.86 -17.72
N SER A 205 -7.92 -8.67 -18.23
CA SER A 205 -7.07 -7.49 -18.07
C SER A 205 -7.11 -6.92 -16.67
N ALA A 206 -5.94 -6.76 -16.06
CA ALA A 206 -5.75 -5.99 -14.84
C ALA A 206 -5.48 -4.50 -15.10
N ASN A 207 -5.36 -4.11 -16.37
CA ASN A 207 -4.92 -2.76 -16.78
C ASN A 207 -6.08 -1.79 -17.05
N THR A 208 -7.33 -2.24 -16.88
CA THR A 208 -8.49 -1.36 -16.96
C THR A 208 -8.57 -0.43 -15.74
N LYS A 209 -9.42 0.60 -15.80
CA LYS A 209 -9.54 1.61 -14.73
C LYS A 209 -9.88 1.00 -13.38
N ARG A 210 -10.68 -0.08 -13.36
CA ARG A 210 -11.15 -0.77 -12.15
C ARG A 210 -10.58 -2.18 -11.98
N ASN A 211 -9.57 -2.58 -12.78
CA ASN A 211 -8.96 -3.91 -12.75
C ASN A 211 -9.99 -5.03 -13.03
N ASN A 212 -10.40 -5.16 -14.30
CA ASN A 212 -11.49 -6.03 -14.74
C ASN A 212 -11.33 -7.49 -14.28
N LYS A 213 -10.09 -8.00 -14.31
CA LYS A 213 -9.72 -9.30 -13.74
C LYS A 213 -10.21 -9.46 -12.30
N GLN A 214 -9.79 -8.54 -11.41
CA GLN A 214 -10.16 -8.59 -10.00
C GLN A 214 -11.66 -8.43 -9.81
N ARG A 215 -12.30 -7.52 -10.58
CA ARG A 215 -13.75 -7.28 -10.50
C ARG A 215 -14.56 -8.52 -10.88
N PHE A 216 -14.15 -9.23 -11.91
CA PHE A 216 -14.81 -10.46 -12.34
C PHE A 216 -14.58 -11.61 -11.35
N GLU A 217 -13.37 -11.76 -10.81
CA GLU A 217 -13.09 -12.74 -9.75
C GLU A 217 -13.95 -12.49 -8.49
N GLU A 218 -14.02 -11.23 -8.03
CA GLU A 218 -14.89 -10.82 -6.92
C GLU A 218 -16.36 -11.12 -7.20
N HIS A 219 -16.81 -10.82 -8.42
CA HIS A 219 -18.17 -11.12 -8.86
C HIS A 219 -18.47 -12.61 -8.76
N LEU A 220 -17.58 -13.47 -9.27
CA LEU A 220 -17.72 -14.92 -9.22
C LEU A 220 -17.73 -15.44 -7.78
N ILE A 221 -16.82 -14.97 -6.92
CA ILE A 221 -16.75 -15.35 -5.51
C ILE A 221 -18.05 -15.02 -4.78
N ASN A 222 -18.67 -13.88 -5.10
CA ASN A 222 -19.88 -13.40 -4.43
C ASN A 222 -21.18 -14.01 -4.98
N SER A 223 -21.21 -14.34 -6.27
CA SER A 223 -22.42 -14.82 -6.95
C SER A 223 -22.51 -16.34 -7.07
N SER A 224 -21.38 -17.05 -7.12
CA SER A 224 -21.33 -18.46 -7.58
C SER A 224 -21.03 -19.46 -6.47
N ASN A 225 -21.69 -20.61 -6.48
CA ASN A 225 -21.36 -21.75 -5.63
C ASN A 225 -20.22 -22.59 -6.21
N LEU A 226 -20.21 -22.73 -7.54
CA LEU A 226 -19.22 -23.48 -8.31
C LEU A 226 -18.83 -22.64 -9.53
N VAL A 227 -17.54 -22.60 -9.85
CA VAL A 227 -17.01 -21.96 -11.06
C VAL A 227 -16.26 -22.99 -11.86
N ILE A 228 -16.62 -23.12 -13.14
CA ILE A 228 -16.09 -24.11 -14.06
C ILE A 228 -15.49 -23.37 -15.27
N TYR A 229 -14.25 -23.72 -15.64
CA TYR A 229 -13.58 -23.13 -16.82
C TYR A 229 -12.64 -24.08 -17.57
N GLY A 230 -12.20 -23.69 -18.78
CA GLY A 230 -11.35 -24.46 -19.70
C GLY A 230 -9.96 -23.86 -19.98
N HIS A 231 -9.44 -24.06 -21.20
CA HIS A 231 -8.23 -23.47 -21.83
C HIS A 231 -6.85 -23.83 -21.23
N GLU A 232 -6.63 -23.66 -19.92
CA GLU A 232 -5.35 -24.02 -19.28
C GLU A 232 -5.50 -25.24 -18.35
N HIS A 233 -5.01 -26.39 -18.82
CA HIS A 233 -5.28 -27.71 -18.21
C HIS A 233 -4.12 -28.31 -17.40
N ASP A 234 -2.94 -27.68 -17.41
CA ASP A 234 -1.70 -28.27 -16.85
C ASP A 234 -1.28 -27.68 -15.48
N LYS A 235 -2.10 -26.82 -14.85
CA LYS A 235 -1.71 -26.10 -13.61
C LYS A 235 -2.78 -26.07 -12.52
N GLY A 236 -3.01 -27.23 -11.90
CA GLY A 236 -3.37 -27.31 -10.49
C GLY A 236 -4.71 -27.98 -10.16
N ASN A 237 -4.73 -28.64 -8.99
CA ASN A 237 -5.92 -29.23 -8.38
C ASN A 237 -7.05 -28.18 -8.20
N PRO A 238 -8.32 -28.63 -8.07
CA PRO A 238 -9.44 -27.75 -7.73
C PRO A 238 -9.08 -26.80 -6.58
N LYS A 239 -9.31 -25.50 -6.77
CA LYS A 239 -9.04 -24.48 -5.76
C LYS A 239 -10.34 -24.14 -5.05
N ALA A 240 -10.54 -24.70 -3.86
CA ALA A 240 -11.61 -24.28 -2.96
C ALA A 240 -11.21 -22.97 -2.27
N ILE A 241 -11.95 -21.90 -2.53
CA ILE A 241 -11.82 -20.64 -1.81
C ILE A 241 -12.84 -20.66 -0.68
N ILE A 242 -12.34 -20.84 0.55
CA ILE A 242 -13.16 -20.92 1.76
C ILE A 242 -12.98 -19.60 2.52
N GLN A 243 -14.07 -18.82 2.57
CA GLN A 243 -14.19 -17.66 3.45
C GLN A 243 -15.34 -17.90 4.43
N LYS A 244 -15.23 -17.39 5.66
CA LYS A 244 -16.15 -17.68 6.80
C LYS A 244 -17.65 -17.57 6.45
N ASN A 245 -18.01 -16.76 5.45
CA ASN A 245 -19.38 -16.57 4.93
C ASN A 245 -19.53 -16.78 3.41
N ASN A 246 -18.48 -17.22 2.70
CA ASN A 246 -18.47 -17.38 1.25
C ASN A 246 -17.63 -18.61 0.87
N ASN A 247 -18.29 -19.69 0.45
CA ASN A 247 -17.60 -20.84 -0.14
C ASN A 247 -17.88 -20.87 -1.64
N VAL A 248 -16.82 -20.90 -2.44
CA VAL A 248 -16.87 -21.12 -3.87
C VAL A 248 -15.75 -22.08 -4.25
N VAL A 249 -16.04 -22.99 -5.18
CA VAL A 249 -15.05 -23.94 -5.69
C VAL A 249 -14.73 -23.57 -7.13
N PHE A 250 -13.45 -23.34 -7.42
CA PHE A 250 -12.96 -23.09 -8.77
C PHE A 250 -12.37 -24.38 -9.36
N CYS A 251 -12.91 -24.79 -10.50
CA CYS A 251 -12.57 -26.02 -11.18
C CYS A 251 -12.18 -25.76 -12.63
N GLY A 252 -10.91 -25.96 -12.96
CA GLY A 252 -10.48 -26.14 -14.35
C GLY A 252 -10.89 -27.53 -14.83
N GLY A 253 -11.50 -27.62 -16.01
CA GLY A 253 -11.78 -28.90 -16.66
C GLY A 253 -10.51 -29.55 -17.20
N LYS A 254 -10.53 -30.87 -17.38
CA LYS A 254 -9.49 -31.56 -18.17
C LYS A 254 -9.85 -31.49 -19.66
N ALA A 255 -8.85 -31.31 -20.52
CA ALA A 255 -9.07 -31.24 -21.97
C ALA A 255 -9.54 -32.59 -22.52
N PHE A 256 -10.63 -32.59 -23.28
CA PHE A 256 -11.20 -33.82 -23.83
C PHE A 256 -10.43 -34.37 -25.03
N ASP A 257 -9.72 -33.51 -25.75
CA ASP A 257 -8.79 -33.92 -26.78
C ASP A 257 -7.53 -33.05 -26.78
N LYS A 258 -6.39 -33.66 -26.47
CA LYS A 258 -5.07 -33.00 -26.48
C LYS A 258 -4.07 -33.92 -27.16
N ASN A 259 -2.98 -33.34 -27.69
CA ASN A 259 -1.94 -34.11 -28.41
C ASN A 259 -1.28 -35.20 -27.53
N THR A 260 -1.28 -35.02 -26.20
CA THR A 260 -0.72 -35.98 -25.24
C THR A 260 -1.84 -36.78 -24.57
N LEU A 261 -1.81 -38.11 -24.67
CA LEU A 261 -2.83 -39.00 -24.10
C LEU A 261 -3.02 -38.82 -22.58
N ASN A 262 -1.95 -38.69 -21.81
CA ASN A 262 -2.03 -38.53 -20.35
C ASN A 262 -2.65 -37.19 -19.89
N GLU A 263 -2.84 -36.26 -20.82
CA GLU A 263 -3.46 -34.96 -20.57
C GLU A 263 -4.90 -34.92 -21.09
N THR A 264 -5.36 -36.01 -21.73
CA THR A 264 -6.71 -36.18 -22.28
C THR A 264 -7.65 -36.73 -21.21
N GLY A 265 -8.84 -36.14 -21.05
CA GLY A 265 -9.74 -36.53 -19.97
C GLY A 265 -11.04 -35.73 -19.90
N PHE A 266 -11.72 -35.80 -18.76
CA PHE A 266 -12.90 -34.97 -18.48
C PHE A 266 -13.13 -34.88 -16.96
N SER A 267 -14.08 -34.06 -16.53
CA SER A 267 -14.46 -33.95 -15.13
C SER A 267 -15.95 -34.27 -14.90
N LEU A 268 -16.25 -34.89 -13.77
CA LEU A 268 -17.61 -35.15 -13.29
C LEU A 268 -17.79 -34.50 -11.91
N TYR A 269 -18.81 -33.65 -11.78
CA TYR A 269 -19.18 -33.04 -10.52
C TYR A 269 -20.51 -33.60 -10.03
N GLU A 270 -20.52 -34.25 -8.86
CA GLU A 270 -21.74 -34.69 -8.18
C GLU A 270 -22.08 -33.69 -7.08
N ILE A 271 -23.24 -33.03 -7.17
CA ILE A 271 -23.67 -32.02 -6.20
C ILE A 271 -24.88 -32.56 -5.43
N ASP A 272 -24.75 -32.67 -4.10
CA ASP A 272 -25.90 -32.89 -3.23
C ASP A 272 -26.50 -31.54 -2.79
N LEU A 273 -27.67 -31.23 -3.34
CA LEU A 273 -28.40 -29.99 -3.08
C LEU A 273 -29.03 -29.94 -1.68
N THR A 274 -29.12 -31.08 -0.98
CA THR A 274 -29.64 -31.16 0.39
C THR A 274 -28.50 -30.98 1.38
N ASP A 275 -27.42 -31.73 1.19
CA ASP A 275 -26.26 -31.73 2.10
C ASP A 275 -25.26 -30.61 1.78
N LYS A 276 -25.54 -29.83 0.73
CA LYS A 276 -24.71 -28.72 0.25
C LYS A 276 -23.25 -29.13 0.05
N SER A 277 -23.05 -30.28 -0.57
CA SER A 277 -21.73 -30.83 -0.85
C SER A 277 -21.53 -31.04 -2.34
N ILE A 278 -20.26 -30.98 -2.76
CA ILE A 278 -19.82 -31.28 -4.11
C ILE A 278 -18.70 -32.31 -4.04
N ASN A 279 -18.83 -33.38 -4.81
CA ASN A 279 -17.76 -34.35 -5.08
C ASN A 279 -17.28 -34.16 -6.52
N ILE A 280 -15.96 -34.10 -6.70
CA ILE A 280 -15.30 -33.72 -7.95
C ILE A 280 -14.41 -34.87 -8.36
N LYS A 281 -14.65 -35.45 -9.53
CA LYS A 281 -13.83 -36.51 -10.10
C LYS A 281 -13.22 -36.04 -11.42
N THR A 282 -11.91 -36.16 -11.55
CA THR A 282 -11.21 -35.92 -12.82
C THR A 282 -10.76 -37.25 -13.40
N PHE A 283 -11.13 -37.50 -14.66
CA PHE A 283 -10.84 -38.74 -15.37
C PHE A 283 -9.72 -38.52 -16.38
N ASN A 284 -8.77 -39.43 -16.43
CA ASN A 284 -7.70 -39.48 -17.43
C ASN A 284 -7.92 -40.63 -18.42
N PHE A 285 -7.61 -40.41 -19.70
CA PHE A 285 -7.69 -41.40 -20.75
C PHE A 285 -6.33 -42.06 -21.00
N ASP A 286 -6.24 -43.39 -20.90
CA ASP A 286 -4.99 -44.14 -21.13
C ASP A 286 -4.82 -44.62 -22.58
N GLY A 287 -5.73 -44.23 -23.48
CA GLY A 287 -5.83 -44.71 -24.86
C GLY A 287 -6.88 -45.81 -25.07
N ASN A 288 -7.35 -46.45 -24.00
CA ASN A 288 -8.38 -47.49 -24.06
C ASN A 288 -9.52 -47.27 -23.05
N ASN A 289 -9.21 -46.90 -21.80
CA ASN A 289 -10.18 -46.66 -20.74
C ASN A 289 -9.97 -45.30 -20.07
N TYR A 290 -11.02 -44.82 -19.40
CA TYR A 290 -10.95 -43.69 -18.49
C TYR A 290 -10.79 -44.18 -17.06
N SER A 291 -9.86 -43.59 -16.31
CA SER A 291 -9.64 -43.87 -14.88
C SER A 291 -9.64 -42.58 -14.07
N VAL A 292 -10.10 -42.64 -12.82
CA VAL A 292 -10.11 -41.47 -11.92
C VAL A 292 -8.67 -41.14 -11.53
N GLU A 293 -8.23 -39.93 -11.88
CA GLU A 293 -6.92 -39.39 -11.53
C GLU A 293 -6.96 -38.68 -10.17
N THR A 294 -8.00 -37.85 -9.95
CA THR A 294 -8.22 -37.15 -8.69
C THR A 294 -9.69 -37.21 -8.27
N GLU A 295 -9.93 -37.26 -6.96
CA GLU A 295 -11.26 -37.15 -6.35
C GLU A 295 -11.19 -36.24 -5.12
N ASP A 296 -11.98 -35.16 -5.13
CA ASP A 296 -12.01 -34.14 -4.08
C ASP A 296 -13.44 -33.84 -3.65
N SER A 297 -13.66 -33.54 -2.36
CA SER A 297 -14.97 -33.22 -1.81
C SER A 297 -14.97 -31.90 -1.05
N HIS A 298 -15.98 -31.05 -1.28
CA HIS A 298 -16.10 -29.73 -0.67
C HIS A 298 -17.54 -29.43 -0.20
N GLN A 299 -17.65 -28.50 0.75
CA GLN A 299 -18.93 -27.95 1.23
C GLN A 299 -19.21 -26.60 0.57
N ILE A 300 -20.40 -26.41 0.02
CA ILE A 300 -20.85 -25.18 -0.63
C ILE A 300 -21.85 -24.44 0.26
N ILE A 301 -21.80 -23.12 0.27
CA ILE A 301 -22.72 -22.28 1.05
C ILE A 301 -23.65 -21.58 0.06
N ALA A 302 -24.97 -21.59 0.34
CA ALA A 302 -25.95 -20.88 -0.46
C ALA A 302 -25.62 -19.38 -0.51
N LYS A 303 -25.63 -18.79 -1.72
CA LYS A 303 -25.33 -17.36 -1.88
C LYS A 303 -26.57 -16.53 -1.60
N VAL A 304 -26.38 -15.42 -0.90
CA VAL A 304 -27.41 -14.43 -0.63
C VAL A 304 -27.03 -13.15 -1.39
N LYS A 305 -27.96 -12.60 -2.17
CA LYS A 305 -27.83 -11.32 -2.86
C LYS A 305 -27.45 -10.23 -1.86
N ARG A 306 -26.45 -9.43 -2.21
CA ARG A 306 -25.98 -8.33 -1.35
C ARG A 306 -27.00 -7.21 -1.32
N GLU A 307 -27.57 -6.94 -0.15
CA GLU A 307 -28.60 -5.89 0.02
C GLU A 307 -28.03 -4.47 -0.03
N PHE A 308 -26.75 -4.30 0.29
CA PHE A 308 -26.05 -3.01 0.34
C PHE A 308 -24.98 -2.95 -0.74
N ILE A 309 -25.35 -2.41 -1.91
CA ILE A 309 -24.45 -2.17 -3.05
C ILE A 309 -23.87 -0.76 -2.93
N LEU A 310 -22.55 -0.60 -3.09
CA LEU A 310 -21.89 0.70 -3.00
C LEU A 310 -22.42 1.69 -4.03
N ASN A 311 -22.58 2.93 -3.59
CA ASN A 311 -22.83 4.06 -4.47
C ASN A 311 -21.53 4.41 -5.24
N GLN A 312 -21.64 4.64 -6.54
CA GLN A 312 -20.52 4.95 -7.43
C GLN A 312 -19.77 6.25 -7.06
N GLU A 313 -20.48 7.28 -6.57
CA GLU A 313 -19.87 8.53 -6.08
C GLU A 313 -18.99 8.25 -4.86
N PHE A 314 -19.48 7.44 -3.93
CA PHE A 314 -18.72 7.07 -2.73
C PHE A 314 -17.55 6.15 -3.07
N GLU A 315 -17.72 5.20 -3.99
CA GLU A 315 -16.64 4.35 -4.47
C GLU A 315 -15.51 5.18 -5.12
N THR A 316 -15.88 6.18 -5.92
CA THR A 316 -14.91 7.13 -6.49
C THR A 316 -14.19 7.90 -5.40
N LYS A 317 -14.90 8.36 -4.37
CA LYS A 317 -14.33 9.11 -3.24
C LYS A 317 -13.29 8.32 -2.44
N ILE A 318 -13.50 7.02 -2.22
CA ILE A 318 -12.54 6.18 -1.47
C ILE A 318 -11.39 5.65 -2.33
N THR A 319 -11.52 5.72 -3.67
CA THR A 319 -10.51 5.24 -4.62
C THR A 319 -9.63 6.38 -5.16
N ASP A 320 -10.16 7.59 -5.27
CA ASP A 320 -9.43 8.75 -5.79
C ASP A 320 -8.38 9.26 -4.79
N LEU A 321 -7.25 9.73 -5.33
CA LEU A 321 -6.22 10.39 -4.54
C LEU A 321 -6.66 11.78 -4.10
N SER A 322 -6.45 12.07 -2.81
CA SER A 322 -6.76 13.38 -2.23
C SER A 322 -5.74 14.47 -2.58
N ILE A 323 -4.67 14.12 -3.31
CA ILE A 323 -3.53 14.94 -3.69
C ILE A 323 -3.42 14.92 -5.22
N PRO A 324 -3.20 16.06 -5.90
CA PRO A 324 -3.10 16.13 -7.35
C PRO A 324 -1.72 15.64 -7.85
N LEU A 325 -1.41 14.36 -7.61
CA LEU A 325 -0.19 13.72 -8.10
C LEU A 325 -0.33 13.39 -9.60
N LYS A 326 0.77 13.53 -10.34
CA LYS A 326 0.86 13.15 -11.74
C LYS A 326 1.96 12.11 -11.92
N HIS A 327 1.74 11.21 -12.87
CA HIS A 327 2.75 10.23 -13.29
C HIS A 327 2.87 10.25 -14.81
N SER A 328 4.10 10.18 -15.32
CA SER A 328 4.39 10.29 -16.76
C SER A 328 3.70 9.21 -17.60
N ARG A 329 3.53 8.01 -17.03
CA ARG A 329 2.97 6.83 -17.70
C ARG A 329 1.50 6.55 -17.40
N LYS A 330 0.88 7.27 -16.46
CA LYS A 330 -0.52 7.04 -16.06
C LYS A 330 -1.25 8.37 -15.86
N PRO A 331 -2.23 8.72 -16.72
CA PRO A 331 -2.89 10.03 -16.68
C PRO A 331 -3.67 10.32 -15.39
N LYS A 332 -4.32 9.31 -14.80
CA LYS A 332 -5.04 9.42 -13.52
C LYS A 332 -4.55 8.32 -12.58
N LEU A 333 -3.94 8.73 -11.48
CA LEU A 333 -3.53 7.85 -10.39
C LEU A 333 -4.72 7.58 -9.45
N VAL A 334 -4.81 6.35 -8.95
CA VAL A 334 -5.75 5.93 -7.90
C VAL A 334 -5.01 5.55 -6.62
N LEU A 335 -5.72 5.51 -5.49
CA LEU A 335 -5.12 5.25 -4.18
C LEU A 335 -4.32 3.94 -4.15
N SER A 336 -4.81 2.88 -4.79
CA SER A 336 -4.12 1.59 -4.86
C SER A 336 -2.79 1.61 -5.63
N ASP A 337 -2.56 2.61 -6.48
CA ASP A 337 -1.28 2.73 -7.23
C ASP A 337 -0.13 3.17 -6.32
N VAL A 338 -0.43 3.85 -5.22
CA VAL A 338 0.55 4.56 -4.38
C VAL A 338 0.30 4.37 -2.89
N PHE A 339 -0.33 3.26 -2.52
CA PHE A 339 -0.60 2.90 -1.14
C PHE A 339 0.24 1.70 -0.71
N VAL A 340 0.96 1.86 0.40
CA VAL A 340 1.62 0.78 1.13
C VAL A 340 1.05 0.75 2.54
N TYR A 341 0.92 -0.45 3.11
CA TYR A 341 0.41 -0.59 4.48
C TYR A 341 1.47 -0.11 5.48
N PRO A 342 1.22 1.01 6.19
CA PRO A 342 2.14 1.52 7.20
C PRO A 342 2.25 0.58 8.39
N ASP A 343 3.34 0.70 9.14
CA ASP A 343 3.54 -0.02 10.39
C ASP A 343 2.80 0.68 11.54
N LEU A 344 2.39 -0.13 12.51
CA LEU A 344 1.67 0.28 13.70
C LEU A 344 2.55 0.06 14.93
N GLU A 345 2.64 1.05 15.79
CA GLU A 345 3.28 0.98 17.11
C GLU A 345 2.21 0.68 18.17
N PRO A 346 2.25 -0.46 18.88
CA PRO A 346 1.27 -0.73 19.93
C PRO A 346 1.53 0.19 21.13
N LEU A 347 0.49 0.84 21.61
CA LEU A 347 0.53 1.66 22.82
C LEU A 347 0.25 0.74 24.02
N LEU A 348 1.27 0.03 24.49
CA LEU A 348 1.20 -0.90 25.63
C LEU A 348 1.20 -0.15 26.97
N GLU A 349 0.53 -0.70 28.00
CA GLU A 349 0.52 -0.15 29.36
C GLU A 349 1.63 -0.73 30.26
N ASP A 350 2.39 -1.74 29.81
CA ASP A 350 3.44 -2.42 30.58
C ASP A 350 4.82 -2.36 29.89
N ASP A 351 5.81 -1.78 30.59
CA ASP A 351 7.20 -1.53 30.13
C ASP A 351 8.06 -2.79 29.91
N ASN A 352 7.52 -4.01 30.09
CA ASN A 352 8.32 -5.25 30.14
C ASN A 352 8.23 -6.16 28.90
N ASN A 353 7.57 -5.73 27.82
CA ASN A 353 7.39 -6.55 26.62
C ASN A 353 8.19 -6.03 25.41
N VAL A 354 8.75 -6.96 24.63
CA VAL A 354 9.33 -6.66 23.32
C VAL A 354 8.25 -6.09 22.42
N VAL A 355 8.36 -4.80 22.07
CA VAL A 355 7.40 -4.10 21.21
C VAL A 355 7.50 -4.66 19.79
N GLN A 356 6.52 -5.47 19.40
CA GLN A 356 6.34 -5.84 18.00
C GLN A 356 5.54 -4.75 17.29
N TYR A 357 6.01 -4.33 16.12
CA TYR A 357 5.36 -3.32 15.29
C TYR A 357 4.57 -4.03 14.17
N PRO A 358 3.28 -4.36 14.37
CA PRO A 358 2.50 -5.06 13.35
C PRO A 358 2.32 -4.21 12.10
N ASN A 359 2.19 -4.88 10.97
CA ASN A 359 1.83 -4.19 9.74
C ASN A 359 0.33 -3.89 9.76
N SER A 360 -0.10 -2.72 9.27
CA SER A 360 -1.55 -2.41 9.24
C SER A 360 -2.37 -3.37 8.37
N TYR A 361 -1.74 -4.15 7.47
CA TYR A 361 -2.38 -5.29 6.80
C TYR A 361 -2.95 -6.32 7.78
N ASP A 362 -2.32 -6.51 8.94
CA ASP A 362 -2.72 -7.51 9.95
C ASP A 362 -4.13 -7.21 10.50
N LEU A 363 -4.61 -5.96 10.40
CA LEU A 363 -6.00 -5.58 10.74
C LEU A 363 -7.03 -6.29 9.86
N ILE A 364 -6.67 -6.63 8.62
CA ILE A 364 -7.53 -7.39 7.71
C ILE A 364 -7.67 -8.83 8.20
N ASP A 365 -6.55 -9.45 8.58
CA ASP A 365 -6.52 -10.83 9.04
C ASP A 365 -7.17 -11.00 10.42
N LYS A 366 -7.01 -10.03 11.32
CA LYS A 366 -7.78 -10.00 12.58
C LYS A 366 -9.29 -10.01 12.33
N VAL A 367 -9.77 -9.17 11.41
CA VAL A 367 -11.20 -9.11 11.05
C VAL A 367 -11.71 -10.42 10.42
N LYS A 368 -10.87 -11.18 9.71
CA LYS A 368 -11.24 -12.51 9.19
C LYS A 368 -11.44 -13.52 10.32
N ASN A 369 -10.52 -13.54 11.28
CA ASN A 369 -10.43 -14.61 12.27
C ASN A 369 -11.31 -14.35 13.50
N GLU A 370 -11.39 -13.09 13.95
CA GLU A 370 -12.04 -12.71 15.20
C GLU A 370 -13.52 -12.30 14.99
N GLU A 371 -14.35 -12.55 16.00
CA GLU A 371 -15.75 -12.13 16.00
C GLU A 371 -15.91 -10.66 16.37
N LYS A 372 -15.14 -10.17 17.35
CA LYS A 372 -15.18 -8.79 17.81
C LYS A 372 -13.79 -8.16 17.78
N VAL A 373 -13.66 -6.99 17.16
CA VAL A 373 -12.37 -6.28 16.99
C VAL A 373 -12.57 -4.79 17.23
N ASN A 374 -11.95 -4.25 18.28
CA ASN A 374 -11.99 -2.83 18.61
C ASN A 374 -10.58 -2.24 18.56
N VAL A 375 -10.34 -1.32 17.64
CA VAL A 375 -9.00 -0.75 17.38
C VAL A 375 -9.07 0.76 17.37
N LEU A 376 -8.14 1.40 18.08
CA LEU A 376 -7.91 2.84 18.08
C LEU A 376 -6.54 3.10 17.43
N ILE A 377 -6.52 3.88 16.37
CA ILE A 377 -5.31 4.26 15.63
C ILE A 377 -5.09 5.77 15.80
N GLU A 378 -4.06 6.12 16.56
CA GLU A 378 -3.59 7.49 16.71
C GLU A 378 -2.56 7.83 15.63
N GLY A 379 -2.38 9.12 15.34
CA GLY A 379 -1.29 9.56 14.49
C GLY A 379 -1.40 11.03 14.15
N ALA A 380 -0.31 11.63 13.68
CA ALA A 380 -0.28 13.04 13.30
C ALA A 380 -1.20 13.34 12.10
N ASP A 381 -1.46 14.63 11.86
CA ASP A 381 -2.09 15.05 10.61
C ASP A 381 -1.24 14.58 9.41
N GLN A 382 -1.92 14.21 8.31
CA GLN A 382 -1.32 13.68 7.09
C GLN A 382 -0.48 12.38 7.23
N SER A 383 -0.53 11.69 8.37
CA SER A 383 0.14 10.39 8.54
C SER A 383 -0.46 9.25 7.71
N GLY A 384 -1.61 9.47 7.06
CA GLY A 384 -2.27 8.50 6.19
C GLY A 384 -3.50 7.80 6.80
N LYS A 385 -3.96 8.20 7.99
CA LYS A 385 -5.11 7.58 8.70
C LYS A 385 -6.36 7.41 7.81
N THR A 386 -6.79 8.48 7.15
CA THR A 386 -7.97 8.44 6.26
C THR A 386 -7.76 7.52 5.06
N ALA A 387 -6.56 7.52 4.46
CA ALA A 387 -6.23 6.64 3.35
C ALA A 387 -6.25 5.16 3.77
N LEU A 388 -5.71 4.85 4.95
CA LEU A 388 -5.79 3.52 5.54
C LEU A 388 -7.26 3.08 5.74
N LEU A 389 -8.12 3.95 6.29
CA LEU A 389 -9.54 3.63 6.46
C LEU A 389 -10.25 3.40 5.11
N TYR A 390 -9.93 4.14 4.05
CA TYR A 390 -10.51 3.91 2.73
C TYR A 390 -10.07 2.55 2.13
N VAL A 391 -8.80 2.20 2.29
CA VAL A 391 -8.30 0.88 1.86
C VAL A 391 -8.99 -0.22 2.66
N LEU A 392 -9.08 -0.09 3.99
CA LEU A 392 -9.77 -1.06 4.85
C LEU A 392 -11.26 -1.16 4.53
N TYR A 393 -11.93 -0.03 4.26
CA TYR A 393 -13.32 -0.02 3.82
C TYR A 393 -13.50 -0.88 2.57
N LYS A 394 -12.67 -0.65 1.55
CA LYS A 394 -12.72 -1.39 0.30
C LYS A 394 -12.46 -2.88 0.54
N ARG A 395 -11.43 -3.23 1.31
CA ARG A 395 -11.10 -4.62 1.66
C ARG A 395 -12.22 -5.33 2.42
N TYR A 396 -12.83 -4.69 3.42
CA TYR A 396 -13.95 -5.28 4.16
C TYR A 396 -15.19 -5.44 3.27
N TYR A 397 -15.44 -4.50 2.37
CA TYR A 397 -16.49 -4.64 1.38
C TYR A 397 -16.21 -5.78 0.39
N GLU A 398 -14.97 -5.94 -0.11
CA GLU A 398 -14.54 -7.05 -0.97
C GLU A 398 -14.67 -8.41 -0.25
N MET A 399 -14.48 -8.45 1.07
CA MET A 399 -14.68 -9.64 1.92
C MET A 399 -16.17 -9.97 2.20
N GLY A 400 -17.11 -9.25 1.60
CA GLY A 400 -18.55 -9.47 1.76
C GLY A 400 -19.18 -8.84 3.01
N LEU A 401 -18.46 -7.99 3.76
CA LEU A 401 -19.00 -7.26 4.92
C LEU A 401 -19.62 -5.93 4.48
N THR A 402 -20.48 -5.34 5.31
CA THR A 402 -21.07 -4.00 5.02
C THR A 402 -20.45 -2.97 5.97
N PRO A 403 -19.29 -2.37 5.62
CA PRO A 403 -18.69 -1.32 6.44
C PRO A 403 -19.43 0.01 6.35
N ILE A 404 -19.49 0.72 7.47
CA ILE A 404 -19.96 2.10 7.54
C ILE A 404 -18.80 3.01 7.87
N TYR A 405 -18.56 4.00 7.02
CA TYR A 405 -17.56 5.03 7.23
C TYR A 405 -18.20 6.28 7.85
N LEU A 406 -17.78 6.68 9.05
CA LEU A 406 -18.21 7.91 9.70
C LEU A 406 -17.06 8.88 9.83
N ARG A 407 -17.34 10.18 9.66
CA ARG A 407 -16.36 11.25 9.88
C ARG A 407 -16.66 11.90 11.23
N GLY A 408 -15.68 11.98 12.11
CA GLY A 408 -15.79 12.56 13.45
C GLY A 408 -16.39 13.95 13.44
N LYS A 409 -15.96 14.82 12.50
CA LYS A 409 -16.50 16.18 12.30
C LYS A 409 -18.03 16.24 12.14
N TYR A 410 -18.66 15.20 11.60
CA TYR A 410 -20.12 15.15 11.41
C TYR A 410 -20.85 14.36 12.49
N CYS A 411 -20.13 13.83 13.48
CA CYS A 411 -20.71 13.19 14.66
C CYS A 411 -21.08 14.28 15.69
N SER A 412 -22.17 14.99 15.46
CA SER A 412 -22.66 16.08 16.31
C SER A 412 -23.84 15.69 17.21
N GLU A 413 -24.30 14.44 17.14
CA GLU A 413 -25.41 13.89 17.91
C GLU A 413 -25.10 12.46 18.36
N THR A 414 -25.83 11.98 19.37
CA THR A 414 -25.61 10.63 19.95
C THR A 414 -26.59 9.58 19.44
N ASP A 415 -27.53 9.96 18.56
CA ASP A 415 -28.47 9.02 17.94
C ASP A 415 -27.76 8.21 16.84
N LEU A 416 -27.43 6.97 17.20
CA LEU A 416 -26.70 6.06 16.34
C LEU A 416 -27.46 5.73 15.04
N LYS A 417 -28.77 5.47 15.12
CA LYS A 417 -29.57 5.10 13.93
C LYS A 417 -29.59 6.25 12.94
N LYS A 418 -29.66 7.49 13.41
CA LYS A 418 -29.64 8.69 12.57
C LYS A 418 -28.28 8.90 11.90
N LEU A 419 -27.17 8.67 12.60
CA LEU A 419 -25.82 8.72 12.02
C LEU A 419 -25.63 7.65 10.94
N VAL A 420 -26.02 6.40 11.23
CA VAL A 420 -25.95 5.29 10.28
C VAL A 420 -26.85 5.54 9.07
N LYS A 421 -28.06 6.09 9.25
CA LYS A 421 -28.94 6.44 8.12
C LYS A 421 -28.29 7.41 7.14
N LYS A 422 -27.70 8.48 7.67
CA LYS A 422 -26.98 9.48 6.86
C LYS A 422 -25.82 8.84 6.11
N ALA A 423 -25.08 7.96 6.79
CA ALA A 423 -23.95 7.24 6.21
C ALA A 423 -24.38 6.28 5.10
N LEU A 424 -25.43 5.48 5.32
CA LEU A 424 -25.99 4.56 4.33
C LEU A 424 -26.42 5.30 3.07
N LYS A 425 -27.12 6.43 3.22
CA LYS A 425 -27.55 7.27 2.09
C LYS A 425 -26.38 7.83 1.28
N GLU A 426 -25.26 8.13 1.93
CA GLU A 426 -24.04 8.59 1.24
C GLU A 426 -23.29 7.41 0.57
N GLN A 427 -23.29 6.23 1.17
CA GLN A 427 -22.34 5.16 0.87
C GLN A 427 -22.91 4.03 0.00
N TYR A 428 -24.21 3.79 0.08
CA TYR A 428 -24.88 2.66 -0.50
C TYR A 428 -26.16 3.08 -1.22
N ASN A 429 -26.62 2.25 -2.15
CA ASN A 429 -27.90 2.45 -2.84
C ASN A 429 -29.12 2.08 -1.96
N ASN A 430 -28.88 1.54 -0.75
CA ASN A 430 -29.91 1.12 0.21
C ASN A 430 -29.73 1.88 1.54
N GLU A 431 -30.73 2.66 1.94
CA GLU A 431 -30.73 3.46 3.17
C GLU A 431 -31.51 2.83 4.35
N ASN A 432 -31.87 1.55 4.25
CA ASN A 432 -32.63 0.86 5.28
C ASN A 432 -31.75 0.53 6.50
N VAL A 433 -31.86 1.38 7.52
CA VAL A 433 -31.14 1.27 8.78
C VAL A 433 -31.51 0.01 9.56
N ASP A 434 -32.78 -0.37 9.55
CA ASP A 434 -33.23 -1.52 10.33
C ASP A 434 -32.68 -2.83 9.74
N LEU A 435 -32.60 -2.95 8.41
CA LEU A 435 -31.91 -4.06 7.75
C LEU A 435 -30.41 -4.09 8.09
N PHE A 436 -29.75 -2.92 8.11
CA PHE A 436 -28.32 -2.85 8.47
C PHE A 436 -28.06 -3.39 9.88
N PHE A 437 -28.90 -3.04 10.87
CA PHE A 437 -28.74 -3.53 12.24
C PHE A 437 -29.11 -5.01 12.42
N GLN A 438 -29.79 -5.63 11.45
CA GLN A 438 -30.07 -7.07 11.43
C GLN A 438 -28.89 -7.90 10.88
N LEU A 439 -27.85 -7.26 10.35
CA LEU A 439 -26.67 -7.97 9.85
C LEU A 439 -25.90 -8.67 10.99
N ASN A 440 -25.45 -9.90 10.72
CA ASN A 440 -24.70 -10.71 11.68
C ASN A 440 -23.37 -10.07 12.10
N LYS A 441 -22.68 -9.38 11.19
CA LYS A 441 -21.39 -8.73 11.44
C LYS A 441 -21.37 -7.33 10.84
N LYS A 442 -21.33 -6.32 11.70
CA LYS A 442 -21.39 -4.89 11.36
C LYS A 442 -20.02 -4.27 11.60
N VAL A 443 -19.56 -3.49 10.63
CA VAL A 443 -18.23 -2.87 10.64
C VAL A 443 -18.37 -1.35 10.67
N LEU A 444 -17.70 -0.70 11.61
CA LEU A 444 -17.63 0.75 11.74
C LEU A 444 -16.18 1.23 11.54
N LEU A 445 -16.00 2.17 10.63
CA LEU A 445 -14.75 2.89 10.41
C LEU A 445 -14.99 4.36 10.74
N LEU A 446 -14.45 4.84 11.87
CA LEU A 446 -14.68 6.18 12.38
C LEU A 446 -13.42 7.04 12.20
N ASP A 447 -13.47 7.98 11.26
CA ASP A 447 -12.32 8.81 10.89
C ASP A 447 -12.23 10.10 11.72
N ASN A 448 -11.07 10.34 12.33
CA ASN A 448 -10.71 11.57 13.05
C ASN A 448 -11.74 11.96 14.14
N PHE A 449 -12.00 11.05 15.08
CA PHE A 449 -13.07 11.23 16.08
C PHE A 449 -12.87 12.45 17.00
N HIS A 450 -11.62 12.83 17.29
CA HIS A 450 -11.29 14.06 18.02
C HIS A 450 -11.98 15.31 17.44
N LYS A 451 -12.21 15.36 16.12
CA LYS A 451 -12.86 16.49 15.42
C LYS A 451 -14.38 16.58 15.66
N SER A 452 -14.99 15.66 16.39
CA SER A 452 -16.41 15.75 16.77
C SER A 452 -16.66 16.95 17.68
N SER A 453 -17.77 17.67 17.41
CA SER A 453 -18.21 18.83 18.20
C SER A 453 -18.90 18.46 19.52
N LEU A 454 -19.03 17.17 19.82
CA LEU A 454 -19.61 16.71 21.08
C LEU A 454 -18.63 16.96 22.24
N ASN A 455 -19.16 17.24 23.43
CA ASN A 455 -18.32 17.27 24.64
C ASN A 455 -17.93 15.83 25.08
N SER A 456 -16.94 15.71 25.97
CA SER A 456 -16.39 14.41 26.41
C SER A 456 -17.46 13.43 26.91
N LYS A 457 -18.46 13.91 27.67
CA LYS A 457 -19.58 13.09 28.15
C LYS A 457 -20.42 12.50 27.02
N TYR A 458 -20.75 13.29 26.00
CA TYR A 458 -21.54 12.81 24.86
C TYR A 458 -20.70 11.98 23.88
N LYS A 459 -19.40 12.26 23.74
CA LYS A 459 -18.47 11.40 22.98
C LYS A 459 -18.39 10.01 23.62
N LYS A 460 -18.22 9.92 24.95
CA LYS A 460 -18.30 8.67 25.71
C LYS A 460 -19.57 7.88 25.41
N ARG A 461 -20.74 8.53 25.55
CA ARG A 461 -22.04 7.90 25.28
C ARG A 461 -22.15 7.37 23.85
N LEU A 462 -21.60 8.08 22.88
CA LEU A 462 -21.60 7.66 21.49
C LEU A 462 -20.70 6.44 21.26
N VAL A 463 -19.49 6.42 21.85
CA VAL A 463 -18.57 5.27 21.77
C VAL A 463 -19.17 4.03 22.44
N GLU A 464 -19.80 4.17 23.60
CA GLU A 464 -20.55 3.09 24.25
C GLU A 464 -21.67 2.55 23.36
N SER A 465 -22.38 3.44 22.65
CA SER A 465 -23.38 3.04 21.67
C SER A 465 -22.78 2.25 20.50
N PHE A 466 -21.61 2.66 19.98
CA PHE A 466 -20.90 1.90 18.94
C PHE A 466 -20.49 0.52 19.44
N ASN A 467 -19.87 0.43 20.63
CA ASN A 467 -19.41 -0.82 21.26
C ASN A 467 -20.51 -1.88 21.45
N ASN A 468 -21.74 -1.43 21.63
CA ASN A 468 -22.91 -2.29 21.84
C ASN A 468 -23.57 -2.74 20.53
N ASN A 469 -23.31 -2.07 19.42
CA ASN A 469 -24.03 -2.29 18.15
C ASN A 469 -23.13 -2.68 16.98
N PHE A 470 -21.81 -2.68 17.14
CA PHE A 470 -20.86 -3.07 16.11
C PHE A 470 -19.91 -4.13 16.63
N GLU A 471 -19.69 -5.16 15.81
CA GLU A 471 -18.72 -6.21 16.10
C GLU A 471 -17.30 -5.77 15.75
N ILE A 472 -17.12 -4.95 14.71
CA ILE A 472 -15.81 -4.42 14.32
C ILE A 472 -15.85 -2.91 14.35
N ILE A 473 -14.93 -2.30 15.09
CA ILE A 473 -14.81 -0.86 15.24
C ILE A 473 -13.35 -0.46 15.07
N ILE A 474 -13.05 0.34 14.05
CA ILE A 474 -11.74 0.97 13.85
C ILE A 474 -11.93 2.47 13.92
N VAL A 475 -11.30 3.09 14.91
CA VAL A 475 -11.39 4.53 15.18
C VAL A 475 -10.03 5.14 14.92
N THR A 476 -9.98 6.27 14.21
CA THR A 476 -8.77 7.07 14.08
C THR A 476 -8.89 8.37 14.87
N SER A 477 -7.77 8.80 15.44
CA SER A 477 -7.68 10.10 16.10
C SER A 477 -6.30 10.74 15.92
N ASP A 478 -6.14 11.96 16.44
CA ASP A 478 -4.83 12.51 16.78
C ASP A 478 -4.34 11.89 18.10
N ASN A 479 -3.20 12.35 18.61
CA ASN A 479 -2.54 11.78 19.79
C ASN A 479 -3.23 12.17 21.12
N THR A 480 -4.54 12.49 21.08
CA THR A 480 -5.32 13.00 22.23
C THR A 480 -5.77 11.92 23.21
N TYR A 481 -5.79 10.65 22.82
CA TYR A 481 -6.29 9.56 23.67
C TYR A 481 -5.17 8.71 24.26
N SER A 482 -3.94 9.25 24.31
CA SER A 482 -2.80 8.64 25.00
C SER A 482 -3.16 8.28 26.45
N SER A 483 -2.54 7.22 26.96
CA SER A 483 -2.80 6.66 28.31
C SER A 483 -2.65 7.66 29.46
N LYS A 484 -2.03 8.82 29.23
CA LYS A 484 -1.85 9.90 30.23
C LYS A 484 -3.07 10.82 30.37
N ASN A 485 -4.03 10.80 29.43
CA ASN A 485 -5.18 11.72 29.43
C ASN A 485 -6.40 11.13 30.16
N VAL A 486 -6.71 11.65 31.35
CA VAL A 486 -7.85 11.24 32.19
C VAL A 486 -9.13 11.99 31.78
N THR A 487 -9.61 11.78 30.56
CA THR A 487 -10.92 12.29 30.12
C THR A 487 -12.00 11.23 30.28
N GLU A 488 -13.26 11.63 30.51
CA GLU A 488 -14.39 10.69 30.59
C GLU A 488 -14.50 9.85 29.30
N GLU A 489 -14.24 10.46 28.15
CA GLU A 489 -14.21 9.80 26.85
C GLU A 489 -13.10 8.75 26.73
N ALA A 490 -11.87 9.04 27.16
CA ALA A 490 -10.76 8.09 27.07
C ALA A 490 -11.06 6.75 27.78
N THR A 491 -11.90 6.78 28.82
CA THR A 491 -12.34 5.55 29.51
C THR A 491 -13.13 4.59 28.61
N SER A 492 -13.81 5.10 27.58
CA SER A 492 -14.59 4.27 26.64
C SER A 492 -13.74 3.49 25.64
N PHE A 493 -12.46 3.85 25.51
CA PHE A 493 -11.48 3.18 24.66
C PHE A 493 -10.52 2.26 25.45
N LYS A 494 -10.81 1.97 26.72
CA LYS A 494 -9.91 1.19 27.58
C LYS A 494 -9.64 -0.22 27.04
N GLU A 495 -10.66 -0.88 26.52
CA GLU A 495 -10.56 -2.25 25.98
C GLU A 495 -10.15 -2.31 24.50
N TYR A 496 -9.85 -1.16 23.88
CA TYR A 496 -9.43 -1.11 22.48
C TYR A 496 -7.96 -1.51 22.36
N LEU A 497 -7.62 -2.19 21.27
CA LEU A 497 -6.24 -2.30 20.82
C LEU A 497 -5.79 -0.92 20.33
N LYS A 498 -4.83 -0.33 21.04
CA LYS A 498 -4.35 1.02 20.74
C LYS A 498 -3.06 0.93 19.94
N TYR A 499 -3.05 1.61 18.80
CA TYR A 499 -1.89 1.72 17.93
C TYR A 499 -1.62 3.17 17.59
N LYS A 500 -0.35 3.49 17.35
CA LYS A 500 0.10 4.72 16.72
C LYS A 500 0.58 4.42 15.31
N LEU A 501 0.06 5.16 14.34
CA LEU A 501 0.41 5.05 12.92
C LEU A 501 1.76 5.70 12.69
N LEU A 502 2.77 4.90 12.35
CA LEU A 502 4.12 5.38 12.18
C LEU A 502 4.36 6.00 10.79
N PRO A 503 5.30 6.98 10.69
CA PRO A 503 5.91 7.34 9.42
C PRO A 503 6.52 6.11 8.74
N LEU A 504 6.64 6.12 7.41
CA LEU A 504 7.16 4.98 6.66
C LEU A 504 8.64 4.74 7.01
N GLY A 505 8.93 3.53 7.51
CA GLY A 505 10.30 3.05 7.74
C GLY A 505 11.09 2.89 6.43
N HIS A 506 12.36 2.52 6.53
CA HIS A 506 13.22 2.14 5.42
C HIS A 506 12.57 1.08 4.53
N GLU A 507 12.01 0.01 5.11
CA GLU A 507 11.35 -1.05 4.32
C GLU A 507 10.14 -0.49 3.53
N LYS A 508 9.23 0.20 4.22
CA LYS A 508 7.99 0.71 3.61
C LYS A 508 8.21 1.85 2.62
N ARG A 509 9.27 2.65 2.82
CA ARG A 509 9.71 3.62 1.82
C ARG A 509 10.18 2.93 0.56
N SER A 510 11.01 1.90 0.68
CA SER A 510 11.46 1.13 -0.48
C SER A 510 10.28 0.49 -1.22
N GLU A 511 9.31 -0.08 -0.49
CA GLU A 511 8.08 -0.65 -1.06
C GLU A 511 7.27 0.40 -1.84
N LEU A 512 7.12 1.61 -1.29
CA LEU A 512 6.40 2.70 -1.97
C LEU A 512 7.12 3.19 -3.24
N ILE A 513 8.45 3.27 -3.20
CA ILE A 513 9.28 3.64 -4.35
C ILE A 513 9.18 2.58 -5.45
N GLU A 514 9.23 1.30 -5.08
CA GLU A 514 9.04 0.20 -6.02
C GLU A 514 7.64 0.25 -6.66
N GLN A 515 6.58 0.42 -5.87
CA GLN A 515 5.22 0.58 -6.39
C GLN A 515 5.13 1.74 -7.40
N TRP A 516 5.73 2.89 -7.06
CA TRP A 516 5.77 4.06 -7.94
C TRP A 516 6.46 3.77 -9.27
N LEU A 517 7.66 3.15 -9.25
CA LEU A 517 8.42 2.84 -10.46
C LEU A 517 7.72 1.83 -11.37
N LEU A 518 6.92 0.93 -10.79
CA LEU A 518 6.14 -0.07 -11.53
C LEU A 518 4.89 0.51 -12.22
N ILE A 519 4.52 1.77 -11.95
CA ILE A 519 3.34 2.39 -12.56
C ILE A 519 3.51 2.50 -14.07
N GLY A 520 2.64 1.80 -14.80
CA GLY A 520 2.62 1.80 -16.26
C GLY A 520 3.74 0.96 -16.90
N GLU A 521 4.49 0.19 -16.12
CA GLU A 521 5.48 -0.76 -16.62
C GLU A 521 4.83 -2.07 -17.06
N ASN A 522 5.41 -2.70 -18.09
CA ASN A 522 4.98 -4.01 -18.55
C ASN A 522 5.73 -5.11 -17.77
N LYS A 523 5.00 -5.82 -16.90
CA LYS A 523 5.52 -6.90 -16.04
C LYS A 523 6.23 -8.03 -16.80
N LEU A 524 5.97 -8.20 -18.09
CA LEU A 524 6.59 -9.26 -18.91
C LEU A 524 7.94 -8.87 -19.52
N THR A 525 8.21 -7.57 -19.68
CA THR A 525 9.44 -7.08 -20.32
C THR A 525 10.40 -6.43 -19.35
N ILE A 526 9.92 -6.11 -18.15
CA ILE A 526 10.70 -5.42 -17.13
C ILE A 526 11.84 -6.30 -16.63
N GLN A 527 13.06 -5.76 -16.63
CA GLN A 527 14.21 -6.47 -16.06
C GLN A 527 14.26 -6.21 -14.56
N GLU A 528 14.17 -7.29 -13.76
CA GLU A 528 14.13 -7.17 -12.31
C GLU A 528 15.38 -6.48 -11.72
N GLU A 529 16.55 -6.70 -12.31
CA GLU A 529 17.81 -6.07 -11.90
C GLU A 529 17.81 -4.55 -12.13
N GLU A 530 17.23 -4.10 -13.24
CA GLU A 530 17.11 -2.67 -13.55
C GLU A 530 16.20 -1.98 -12.54
N ILE A 531 15.07 -2.61 -12.19
CA ILE A 531 14.17 -2.08 -11.16
C ILE A 531 14.83 -2.07 -9.79
N LEU A 532 15.54 -3.14 -9.40
CA LEU A 532 16.27 -3.16 -8.14
C LEU A 532 17.28 -2.01 -8.03
N ASN A 533 18.04 -1.78 -9.10
CA ASN A 533 19.02 -0.69 -9.17
C ASN A 533 18.33 0.68 -9.09
N ASN A 534 17.24 0.88 -9.82
CA ASN A 534 16.47 2.12 -9.79
C ASN A 534 15.82 2.36 -8.42
N VAL A 535 15.27 1.33 -7.79
CA VAL A 535 14.74 1.41 -6.41
C VAL A 535 15.85 1.82 -5.46
N LYS A 536 17.04 1.20 -5.53
CA LYS A 536 18.18 1.55 -4.69
C LYS A 536 18.65 2.99 -4.92
N LEU A 537 18.72 3.44 -6.17
CA LEU A 537 19.09 4.82 -6.51
C LEU A 537 18.07 5.81 -5.94
N ARG A 538 16.78 5.64 -6.25
CA ARG A 538 15.70 6.51 -5.76
C ARG A 538 15.58 6.47 -4.24
N PHE A 539 15.78 5.31 -3.63
CA PHE A 539 15.79 5.15 -2.18
C PHE A 539 16.95 5.94 -1.56
N ASN A 540 18.16 5.86 -2.10
CA ASN A 540 19.30 6.62 -1.60
C ASN A 540 19.13 8.12 -1.79
N GLU A 541 18.56 8.56 -2.93
CA GLU A 541 18.17 9.95 -3.16
C GLU A 541 17.20 10.38 -2.05
N ILE A 542 16.04 9.73 -1.94
CA ILE A 542 15.00 10.08 -0.96
C ILE A 542 15.50 9.95 0.49
N ASN A 543 16.33 8.97 0.81
CA ASN A 543 16.86 8.78 2.15
C ASN A 543 17.93 9.82 2.49
N SER A 544 18.74 10.26 1.52
CA SER A 544 19.59 11.46 1.68
C SER A 544 18.73 12.71 1.92
N LEU A 545 17.56 12.77 1.28
CA LEU A 545 16.58 13.86 1.45
C LEU A 545 15.91 13.87 2.84
N ILE A 546 15.50 12.71 3.34
CA ILE A 546 14.75 12.55 4.59
C ILE A 546 15.66 12.39 5.82
N GLY A 547 16.80 11.71 5.67
CA GLY A 547 17.72 11.27 6.73
C GLY A 547 18.38 12.41 7.52
N ASN A 548 18.24 13.66 7.07
CA ASN A 548 18.62 14.83 7.84
C ASN A 548 17.60 15.23 8.92
N ARG A 549 16.54 14.43 9.14
CA ARG A 549 15.41 14.68 10.05
C ARG A 549 14.59 15.93 9.74
N LEU A 550 14.82 16.56 8.59
CA LEU A 550 14.11 17.76 8.13
C LEU A 550 12.63 17.49 7.81
N MET A 551 12.25 16.25 7.48
CA MET A 551 10.88 15.88 7.10
C MET A 551 10.49 14.53 7.67
N PRO A 552 9.26 14.35 8.18
CA PRO A 552 8.76 13.03 8.52
C PRO A 552 8.57 12.22 7.23
N SER A 553 8.84 10.92 7.29
CA SER A 553 8.66 9.99 6.17
C SER A 553 7.19 9.62 5.92
N TYR A 554 6.28 10.61 5.94
CA TYR A 554 4.88 10.38 5.59
C TYR A 554 4.72 10.22 4.08
N PRO A 555 3.73 9.40 3.62
CA PRO A 555 3.55 9.09 2.19
C PRO A 555 3.44 10.32 1.29
N ILE A 556 2.77 11.39 1.73
CA ILE A 556 2.59 12.62 0.94
C ILE A 556 3.91 13.27 0.55
N PHE A 557 4.90 13.28 1.45
CA PHE A 557 6.19 13.89 1.19
C PHE A 557 7.01 13.04 0.23
N ILE A 558 7.03 11.72 0.45
CA ILE A 558 7.76 10.77 -0.40
C ILE A 558 7.20 10.77 -1.83
N LEU A 559 5.88 10.78 -2.00
CA LEU A 559 5.24 10.81 -3.31
C LEU A 559 5.47 12.13 -4.05
N THR A 560 5.48 13.25 -3.31
CA THR A 560 5.80 14.56 -3.90
C THR A 560 7.26 14.60 -4.38
N LEU A 561 8.19 14.01 -3.61
CA LEU A 561 9.59 13.86 -4.01
C LEU A 561 9.74 12.99 -5.25
N LEU A 562 9.08 11.83 -5.28
CA LEU A 562 9.12 10.91 -6.43
C LEU A 562 8.61 11.58 -7.71
N GLN A 563 7.46 12.25 -7.66
CA GLN A 563 6.95 13.01 -8.82
C GLN A 563 7.96 14.06 -9.28
N SER A 564 8.55 14.80 -8.34
CA SER A 564 9.51 15.86 -8.64
C SER A 564 10.79 15.32 -9.30
N LEU A 565 11.23 14.11 -8.92
CA LEU A 565 12.40 13.43 -9.49
C LEU A 565 12.14 12.89 -10.91
N ASP A 566 10.88 12.59 -11.26
CA ASP A 566 10.51 12.08 -12.58
C ASP A 566 10.25 13.20 -13.61
N GLU A 567 9.84 14.39 -13.16
CA GLU A 567 9.58 15.53 -14.06
C GLU A 567 10.87 16.18 -14.61
N ASN A 568 12.07 15.65 -14.30
CA ASN A 568 13.37 16.18 -14.74
C ASN A 568 13.48 17.71 -14.56
N LEU A 569 12.89 18.23 -13.48
CA LEU A 569 13.17 19.60 -13.01
C LEU A 569 14.66 19.59 -12.60
N GLN A 570 15.53 19.95 -13.56
CA GLN A 570 17.01 20.04 -13.51
C GLN A 570 17.68 19.47 -12.26
N ASN A 571 18.57 18.48 -12.45
CA ASN A 571 19.62 18.04 -11.51
C ASN A 571 19.47 18.65 -10.11
N PHE A 572 18.74 17.94 -9.23
CA PHE A 572 18.49 18.39 -7.87
C PHE A 572 19.81 18.63 -7.14
N SER A 573 20.28 19.88 -7.12
CA SER A 573 21.01 20.36 -5.96
C SER A 573 19.99 20.51 -4.83
N GLN A 574 20.44 20.49 -3.59
CA GLN A 574 19.55 20.58 -2.42
C GLN A 574 18.87 21.96 -2.29
N THR A 575 19.08 22.89 -3.23
CA THR A 575 18.21 24.08 -3.45
C THR A 575 16.74 23.71 -3.70
N SER A 576 16.45 22.45 -3.99
CA SER A 576 15.13 21.86 -4.15
C SER A 576 14.28 21.72 -2.88
N TYR A 577 14.85 21.60 -1.67
CA TYR A 577 14.05 21.41 -0.44
C TYR A 577 13.15 22.59 -0.10
N ALA A 578 13.72 23.80 -0.14
CA ALA A 578 12.99 25.06 0.01
C ALA A 578 11.85 25.16 -1.03
N ASN A 579 12.10 24.68 -2.25
CA ASN A 579 11.09 24.64 -3.30
C ASN A 579 10.00 23.59 -3.01
N ILE A 580 10.32 22.46 -2.40
CA ILE A 580 9.33 21.42 -2.03
C ILE A 580 8.35 21.94 -0.97
N TYR A 581 8.81 22.58 0.10
CA TYR A 581 7.89 23.20 1.08
C TYR A 581 7.03 24.27 0.43
N LEU A 582 7.61 25.09 -0.46
CA LEU A 582 6.87 26.09 -1.19
C LEU A 582 5.80 25.45 -2.11
N VAL A 583 6.12 24.34 -2.80
CA VAL A 583 5.18 23.59 -3.64
C VAL A 583 4.06 23.00 -2.80
N LEU A 584 4.36 22.40 -1.64
CA LEU A 584 3.37 21.82 -0.74
C LEU A 584 2.43 22.88 -0.15
N ILE A 585 2.99 23.99 0.32
CA ILE A 585 2.21 25.14 0.81
C ILE A 585 1.31 25.65 -0.33
N LYS A 586 1.86 25.89 -1.53
CA LYS A 586 1.07 26.36 -2.69
C LYS A 586 -0.03 25.37 -3.07
N ALA A 587 0.27 24.08 -3.13
CA ALA A 587 -0.71 23.04 -3.47
C ALA A 587 -1.86 22.99 -2.44
N GLY A 588 -1.54 23.09 -1.14
CA GLY A 588 -2.53 23.17 -0.07
C GLY A 588 -3.43 24.41 -0.20
N LEU A 589 -2.85 25.56 -0.51
CA LEU A 589 -3.61 26.82 -0.68
C LEU A 589 -4.49 26.81 -1.95
N VAL A 590 -3.97 26.30 -3.07
CA VAL A 590 -4.72 26.21 -4.34
C VAL A 590 -5.91 25.25 -4.20
N LYS A 591 -5.75 24.14 -3.46
CA LYS A 591 -6.83 23.19 -3.16
C LYS A 591 -8.02 23.85 -2.45
N GLU A 592 -7.76 24.82 -1.56
CA GLU A 592 -8.79 25.61 -0.86
C GLU A 592 -9.35 26.77 -1.71
N GLY A 593 -9.09 26.78 -3.02
CA GLY A 593 -9.66 27.74 -3.97
C GLY A 593 -8.99 29.12 -3.96
N ILE A 594 -7.76 29.23 -3.42
CA ILE A 594 -6.97 30.47 -3.53
C ILE A 594 -6.46 30.63 -4.96
N LYS A 595 -6.86 31.73 -5.60
CA LYS A 595 -6.39 32.10 -6.95
C LYS A 595 -4.96 32.64 -6.91
N ASP A 596 -4.23 32.48 -8.00
CA ASP A 596 -2.85 32.97 -8.15
C ASP A 596 -2.70 34.47 -7.85
N SER A 597 -3.70 35.29 -8.17
CA SER A 597 -3.69 36.73 -7.90
C SER A 597 -3.64 37.10 -6.41
N VAL A 598 -4.04 36.18 -5.53
CA VAL A 598 -4.07 36.36 -4.06
C VAL A 598 -2.97 35.54 -3.36
N LEU A 599 -2.49 34.49 -4.02
CA LEU A 599 -1.50 33.55 -3.49
C LEU A 599 -0.24 34.26 -2.98
N THR A 600 0.32 35.21 -3.74
CA THR A 600 1.50 35.97 -3.34
C THR A 600 1.29 36.76 -2.04
N SER A 601 0.12 37.36 -1.86
CA SER A 601 -0.23 38.11 -0.65
C SER A 601 -0.34 37.18 0.56
N LEU A 602 -0.95 36.01 0.39
CA LEU A 602 -1.10 35.02 1.46
C LEU A 602 0.24 34.36 1.85
N LEU A 603 1.12 34.08 0.88
CA LEU A 603 2.47 33.59 1.15
C LEU A 603 3.30 34.61 1.94
N ASN A 604 3.16 35.91 1.63
CA ASN A 604 3.84 36.95 2.39
C ASN A 604 3.29 37.07 3.81
N ILE A 605 1.97 36.99 4.00
CA ILE A 605 1.36 36.95 5.35
C ILE A 605 1.92 35.77 6.16
N LEU A 606 1.99 34.58 5.55
CA LEU A 606 2.49 33.38 6.22
C LEU A 606 3.96 33.51 6.65
N LYS A 607 4.80 34.08 5.77
CA LYS A 607 6.21 34.37 6.02
C LYS A 607 6.39 35.39 7.17
N GLU A 608 5.67 36.50 7.12
CA GLU A 608 5.75 37.54 8.17
C GLU A 608 5.19 37.03 9.52
N LEU A 609 4.13 36.21 9.50
CA LEU A 609 3.55 35.61 10.70
C LEU A 609 4.57 34.70 11.40
N ALA A 610 5.21 33.81 10.65
CA ALA A 610 6.20 32.88 11.21
C ALA A 610 7.35 33.64 11.91
N PHE A 611 7.86 34.69 11.26
CA PHE A 611 8.93 35.51 11.84
C PHE A 611 8.46 36.32 13.05
N HIS A 612 7.26 36.92 13.00
CA HIS A 612 6.69 37.65 14.13
C HIS A 612 6.56 36.76 15.38
N MET A 613 6.09 35.53 15.20
CA MET A 613 6.00 34.55 16.29
C MET A 613 7.37 34.17 16.85
N TYR A 614 8.38 34.04 15.98
CA TYR A 614 9.76 33.72 16.36
C TYR A 614 10.38 34.86 17.20
N ASP A 615 10.32 36.10 16.69
CA ASP A 615 10.86 37.29 17.37
C ASP A 615 10.21 37.53 18.73
N LYS A 616 8.88 37.38 18.81
CA LYS A 616 8.11 37.59 20.05
C LYS A 616 8.10 36.38 20.99
N LYS A 617 8.72 35.26 20.60
CA LYS A 617 8.64 33.97 21.32
C LYS A 617 7.19 33.56 21.64
N LYS A 618 6.28 33.81 20.70
CA LYS A 618 4.83 33.52 20.80
C LYS A 618 4.45 32.36 19.88
N SER A 619 4.86 31.16 20.24
CA SER A 619 4.45 29.91 19.59
C SER A 619 4.11 28.92 20.69
N PRO A 620 2.83 28.55 20.90
CA PRO A 620 1.65 28.84 20.05
C PRO A 620 1.06 30.26 20.21
N PHE A 621 0.09 30.66 19.37
CA PHE A 621 -0.54 32.01 19.36
C PHE A 621 -2.07 31.95 19.38
N ASN A 622 -2.76 32.94 19.96
CA ASN A 622 -4.23 32.98 19.97
C ASN A 622 -4.81 33.93 18.91
N ILE A 623 -6.14 34.10 18.88
CA ILE A 623 -6.78 34.97 17.89
C ILE A 623 -6.39 36.45 18.07
N ASP A 624 -6.30 36.93 19.31
CA ASP A 624 -5.93 38.32 19.61
C ASP A 624 -4.48 38.61 19.15
N ASP A 625 -3.56 37.67 19.35
CA ASP A 625 -2.19 37.74 18.82
C ASP A 625 -2.20 37.85 17.29
N PHE A 626 -3.05 37.08 16.61
CA PHE A 626 -3.19 37.12 15.16
C PHE A 626 -3.78 38.45 14.66
N GLU A 627 -4.78 39.00 15.35
CA GLU A 627 -5.37 40.30 14.98
C GLU A 627 -4.38 41.44 15.16
N ASN A 628 -3.59 41.41 16.24
CA ASN A 628 -2.50 42.34 16.49
C ASN A 628 -1.44 42.26 15.39
N PHE A 629 -1.01 41.04 15.04
CA PHE A 629 -0.08 40.81 13.92
C PHE A 629 -0.64 41.35 12.59
N ILE A 630 -1.90 41.05 12.26
CA ILE A 630 -2.51 41.50 11.01
C ILE A 630 -2.64 43.02 10.95
N THR A 631 -2.88 43.68 12.08
CA THR A 631 -2.91 45.14 12.17
C THR A 631 -1.53 45.72 11.88
N GLU A 632 -0.47 45.14 12.46
CA GLU A 632 0.92 45.54 12.18
C GLU A 632 1.30 45.28 10.71
N TYR A 633 0.96 44.10 10.20
CA TYR A 633 1.22 43.68 8.81
C TYR A 633 0.55 44.63 7.82
N SER A 634 -0.73 44.97 8.04
CA SER A 634 -1.51 45.82 7.13
C SER A 634 -1.03 47.28 7.11
N GLY A 635 -0.28 47.70 8.13
CA GLY A 635 0.41 49.00 8.13
C GLY A 635 1.67 49.03 7.24
N LYS A 636 2.29 47.87 6.99
CA LYS A 636 3.54 47.73 6.22
C LYS A 636 3.33 47.18 4.80
N TYR A 637 2.36 46.30 4.60
CA TYR A 637 2.16 45.55 3.36
C TYR A 637 0.71 45.63 2.88
N PHE A 638 0.52 45.50 1.55
CA PHE A 638 -0.82 45.41 0.97
C PHE A 638 -1.45 44.05 1.28
N ARG A 639 -2.63 44.10 1.91
CA ARG A 639 -3.49 42.95 2.15
C ARG A 639 -4.66 42.96 1.16
N HIS A 640 -4.80 41.90 0.38
CA HIS A 640 -5.92 41.79 -0.55
C HIS A 640 -7.26 41.73 0.19
N LYS A 641 -8.26 42.51 -0.26
CA LYS A 641 -9.57 42.67 0.43
C LYS A 641 -10.32 41.36 0.68
N SER A 642 -10.09 40.35 -0.15
CA SER A 642 -10.73 39.04 -0.01
C SER A 642 -10.16 38.16 1.09
N LEU A 643 -9.03 38.54 1.71
CA LEU A 643 -8.36 37.79 2.77
C LEU A 643 -8.73 38.37 4.15
N THR A 644 -9.92 38.11 4.67
CA THR A 644 -10.31 38.48 6.05
C THR A 644 -9.58 37.62 7.10
N ASN A 645 -9.59 37.99 8.39
CA ASN A 645 -8.86 37.26 9.44
C ASN A 645 -9.34 35.80 9.49
N ASP A 646 -10.66 35.61 9.56
CA ASP A 646 -11.31 34.29 9.55
C ASP A 646 -10.96 33.49 8.29
N LYS A 647 -10.91 34.14 7.13
CA LYS A 647 -10.58 33.45 5.89
C LYS A 647 -9.13 32.99 5.87
N ILE A 648 -8.20 33.81 6.36
CA ILE A 648 -6.79 33.42 6.44
C ILE A 648 -6.65 32.21 7.38
N LEU A 649 -7.17 32.30 8.60
CA LEU A 649 -7.05 31.22 9.59
C LEU A 649 -7.74 29.93 9.10
N SER A 650 -8.95 30.03 8.53
CA SER A 650 -9.67 28.86 8.00
C SER A 650 -8.94 28.20 6.82
N VAL A 651 -8.42 28.99 5.87
CA VAL A 651 -7.65 28.46 4.74
C VAL A 651 -6.36 27.80 5.23
N LEU A 652 -5.63 28.43 6.15
CA LEU A 652 -4.39 27.87 6.70
C LEU A 652 -4.63 26.60 7.52
N CYS A 653 -5.75 26.51 8.26
CA CYS A 653 -6.13 25.30 8.99
C CYS A 653 -6.60 24.19 8.04
N ASN A 654 -7.46 24.49 7.06
CA ASN A 654 -7.96 23.50 6.11
C ASN A 654 -6.84 22.95 5.21
N SER A 655 -5.85 23.78 4.87
CA SER A 655 -4.65 23.37 4.13
C SER A 655 -3.62 22.62 4.99
N ASN A 656 -3.91 22.39 6.29
CA ASN A 656 -3.01 21.78 7.27
C ASN A 656 -1.64 22.50 7.41
N ILE A 657 -1.62 23.82 7.18
CA ILE A 657 -0.43 24.65 7.46
C ILE A 657 -0.41 25.05 8.94
N LEU A 658 -1.58 25.39 9.48
CA LEU A 658 -1.80 25.63 10.90
C LEU A 658 -2.70 24.53 11.49
N LYS A 659 -2.49 24.21 12.76
CA LYS A 659 -3.38 23.44 13.63
C LYS A 659 -4.00 24.41 14.63
N PHE A 660 -5.29 24.22 14.90
CA PHE A 660 -6.00 24.91 15.97
C PHE A 660 -6.32 23.91 17.08
N ASP A 661 -5.99 24.26 18.32
CA ASP A 661 -6.20 23.48 19.52
C ASP A 661 -6.88 24.36 20.58
N ASP A 662 -8.20 24.22 20.70
CA ASP A 662 -9.17 24.97 21.54
C ASP A 662 -9.05 26.51 21.56
N GLU A 663 -7.94 27.06 22.04
CA GLU A 663 -7.67 28.51 22.14
C GLU A 663 -6.46 28.96 21.31
N TYR A 664 -5.64 28.03 20.83
CA TYR A 664 -4.32 28.33 20.27
C TYR A 664 -4.13 27.77 18.85
N TYR A 665 -3.41 28.53 18.04
CA TYR A 665 -2.92 28.16 16.72
C TYR A 665 -1.43 27.83 16.78
N THR A 666 -1.04 26.77 16.07
CA THR A 666 0.37 26.35 15.93
C THR A 666 0.62 25.95 14.48
N PHE A 667 1.85 26.09 13.98
CA PHE A 667 2.20 25.49 12.69
C PHE A 667 2.10 23.96 12.79
N SER A 668 1.38 23.33 11.85
CA SER A 668 1.18 21.88 11.84
C SER A 668 2.48 21.10 11.71
N TYR A 669 3.51 21.73 11.12
CA TYR A 669 4.85 21.19 11.00
C TYR A 669 5.91 22.22 11.38
N LYS A 670 6.79 21.85 12.32
CA LYS A 670 7.94 22.65 12.77
C LYS A 670 8.81 23.13 11.60
N TYR A 671 8.98 22.31 10.57
CA TYR A 671 9.83 22.65 9.43
C TYR A 671 9.21 23.63 8.43
N ILE A 672 7.88 23.68 8.30
CA ILE A 672 7.22 24.78 7.56
C ILE A 672 7.54 26.11 8.26
N TYR A 673 7.48 26.11 9.59
CA TYR A 673 7.82 27.27 10.40
C TYR A 673 9.29 27.68 10.24
N TYR A 674 10.25 26.75 10.35
CA TYR A 674 11.68 27.02 10.15
C TYR A 674 11.99 27.54 8.73
N PHE A 675 11.38 26.94 7.71
CA PHE A 675 11.49 27.36 6.32
C PHE A 675 11.02 28.81 6.12
N LEU A 676 9.85 29.17 6.65
CA LEU A 676 9.30 30.52 6.52
C LEU A 676 10.14 31.58 7.25
N ILE A 677 10.70 31.24 8.42
CA ILE A 677 11.63 32.13 9.15
C ILE A 677 12.89 32.37 8.31
N ALA A 678 13.50 31.31 7.81
CA ALA A 678 14.69 31.42 6.97
C ALA A 678 14.42 32.24 5.70
N GLN A 679 13.27 32.05 5.07
CA GLN A 679 12.83 32.84 3.90
C GLN A 679 12.64 34.32 4.24
N LYS A 680 12.19 34.66 5.45
CA LYS A 680 12.12 36.05 5.91
C LYS A 680 13.51 36.65 6.07
N ILE A 681 14.38 35.97 6.81
CA ILE A 681 15.77 36.42 7.07
C ILE A 681 16.52 36.61 5.74
N SER A 682 16.35 35.70 4.79
CA SER A 682 17.04 35.78 3.49
C SER A 682 16.60 36.96 2.62
N THR A 683 15.38 37.47 2.81
CA THR A 683 14.86 38.58 2.01
C THR A 683 15.58 39.90 2.35
N ASP A 684 16.15 40.02 3.55
CA ASP A 684 16.79 41.23 4.08
C ASP A 684 17.96 40.87 5.00
N ILE A 685 18.89 40.09 4.47
CA ILE A 685 19.92 39.44 5.30
C ILE A 685 20.89 40.42 5.98
N GLU A 686 21.09 41.60 5.39
CA GLU A 686 21.93 42.66 5.95
C GLU A 686 21.33 43.25 7.24
N SER A 687 20.00 43.24 7.38
CA SER A 687 19.32 43.73 8.58
C SER A 687 19.29 42.72 9.73
N TYR A 688 19.66 41.45 9.48
CA TYR A 688 19.58 40.35 10.45
C TYR A 688 20.97 39.76 10.82
N GLN A 689 22.05 40.50 10.67
CA GLN A 689 23.41 40.00 10.95
C GLN A 689 23.58 39.50 12.39
N GLU A 690 23.13 40.28 13.38
CA GLU A 690 23.20 39.88 14.80
C GLU A 690 22.39 38.60 15.06
N LEU A 691 21.20 38.50 14.48
CA LEU A 691 20.37 37.29 14.60
C LEU A 691 21.04 36.06 13.97
N ILE A 692 21.72 36.21 12.83
CA ILE A 692 22.48 35.11 12.20
C ILE A 692 23.62 34.66 13.10
N TYR A 693 24.30 35.59 13.76
CA TYR A 693 25.35 35.27 14.71
C TYR A 693 24.82 34.49 15.92
N ASP A 694 23.67 34.91 16.47
CA ASP A 694 23.00 34.22 17.58
C ASP A 694 22.53 32.81 17.19
N LEU A 695 21.99 32.65 15.98
CA LEU A 695 21.61 31.34 15.43
C LEU A 695 22.82 30.41 15.33
N CYS A 696 23.96 30.93 14.87
CA CYS A 696 25.19 30.15 14.74
C CYS A 696 25.77 29.74 16.10
N ASN A 697 25.84 30.64 17.08
CA ASN A 697 26.34 30.32 18.42
C ASN A 697 25.48 29.24 19.12
N ASN A 698 24.19 29.23 18.83
CA ASN A 698 23.23 28.28 19.40
C ASN A 698 22.83 27.18 18.41
N ILE A 699 23.73 26.78 17.50
CA ILE A 699 23.49 25.75 16.47
C ILE A 699 23.15 24.35 17.03
N HIS A 700 23.47 24.08 18.29
CA HIS A 700 23.09 22.84 18.97
C HIS A 700 21.56 22.72 19.15
N LEU A 701 20.81 23.83 19.15
CA LEU A 701 19.35 23.82 19.18
C LEU A 701 18.77 23.44 17.81
N GLU A 702 17.77 22.55 17.78
CA GLU A 702 17.11 22.05 16.55
C GLU A 702 16.60 23.21 15.67
N ILE A 703 15.85 24.14 16.25
CA ILE A 703 15.27 25.29 15.53
C ILE A 703 16.36 26.10 14.81
N ASN A 704 17.49 26.37 15.48
CA ASN A 704 18.54 27.21 14.94
C ASN A 704 19.30 26.54 13.80
N ALA A 705 19.69 25.28 13.99
CA ALA A 705 20.35 24.49 12.94
C ALA A 705 19.49 24.43 11.67
N ASN A 706 18.19 24.18 11.83
CA ASN A 706 17.29 24.05 10.70
C ASN A 706 17.02 25.39 9.99
N ILE A 707 16.88 26.50 10.74
CA ILE A 707 16.81 27.84 10.15
C ILE A 707 18.08 28.13 9.35
N LEU A 708 19.27 27.83 9.89
CA LEU A 708 20.54 28.05 9.19
C LEU A 708 20.67 27.18 7.94
N ILE A 709 20.22 25.92 7.97
CA ILE A 709 20.14 25.05 6.80
C ILE A 709 19.28 25.71 5.72
N PHE A 710 18.04 26.10 6.04
CA PHE A 710 17.17 26.78 5.07
C PHE A 710 17.73 28.13 4.60
N LEU A 711 18.36 28.90 5.49
CA LEU A 711 18.93 30.20 5.16
C LEU A 711 20.12 30.06 4.20
N SER A 712 20.93 29.02 4.38
CA SER A 712 22.02 28.67 3.47
C SER A 712 21.55 28.35 2.06
N HIS A 713 20.27 27.97 1.88
CA HIS A 713 19.69 27.78 0.55
C HIS A 713 19.15 29.07 -0.07
N HIS A 714 18.74 30.04 0.75
CA HIS A 714 18.10 31.26 0.27
C HIS A 714 19.07 32.43 0.06
N SER A 715 20.26 32.40 0.66
CA SER A 715 21.20 33.53 0.59
C SER A 715 22.64 33.12 0.27
N LYS A 716 23.31 33.98 -0.50
CA LYS A 716 24.73 33.92 -0.87
C LYS A 716 25.59 34.89 -0.05
N ALA A 717 25.05 35.45 1.04
CA ALA A 717 25.71 36.52 1.75
C ALA A 717 27.00 36.04 2.43
N GLN A 718 28.07 36.81 2.23
CA GLN A 718 29.38 36.58 2.85
C GLN A 718 29.27 36.47 4.38
N ILE A 719 28.37 37.23 4.99
CA ILE A 719 28.11 37.24 6.43
C ILE A 719 27.72 35.86 6.97
N LEU A 720 26.90 35.10 6.24
CA LEU A 720 26.48 33.76 6.66
C LEU A 720 27.67 32.79 6.63
N ILE A 721 28.48 32.87 5.58
CA ILE A 721 29.69 32.04 5.41
C ILE A 721 30.68 32.34 6.54
N ASP A 722 30.99 33.62 6.76
CA ASP A 722 31.94 34.05 7.78
C ASP A 722 31.47 33.65 9.19
N SER A 723 30.17 33.78 9.47
CA SER A 723 29.58 33.37 10.76
C SER A 723 29.68 31.85 10.98
N ILE A 724 29.44 31.04 9.94
CA ILE A 724 29.53 29.58 10.01
C ILE A 724 30.99 29.13 10.17
N VAL A 725 31.92 29.74 9.43
CA VAL A 725 33.37 29.47 9.56
C VAL A 725 33.84 29.83 10.98
N PHE A 726 33.51 31.02 11.47
CA PHE A 726 33.83 31.42 12.83
C PHE A 726 33.26 30.46 13.88
N THR A 727 32.01 30.04 13.71
CA THR A 727 31.37 29.07 14.63
C THR A 727 32.05 27.71 14.60
N SER A 728 32.57 27.29 13.45
CA SER A 728 33.33 26.04 13.32
C SER A 728 34.65 26.08 14.10
N GLU A 729 35.21 27.27 14.33
CA GLU A 729 36.46 27.45 15.06
C GLU A 729 36.30 27.32 16.59
N ILE A 730 35.07 27.40 17.13
CA ILE A 730 34.82 27.41 18.57
C ILE A 730 34.97 26.01 19.22
N PRO A 731 34.36 24.92 18.70
CA PRO A 731 34.44 23.61 19.35
C PRO A 731 35.86 23.07 19.40
N PHE A 732 36.27 22.54 20.56
CA PHE A 732 37.59 21.95 20.78
C PHE A 732 38.75 22.88 20.41
N GLU A 733 38.61 24.21 20.58
CA GLU A 733 39.65 25.21 20.26
C GLU A 733 41.01 24.89 20.91
N LYS A 734 40.99 24.31 22.12
CA LYS A 734 42.20 23.95 22.88
C LYS A 734 42.86 22.66 22.40
N ALA A 735 42.17 21.84 21.60
CA ALA A 735 42.70 20.59 21.09
C ALA A 735 43.51 20.81 19.80
N SER A 736 44.61 20.07 19.66
CA SER A 736 45.39 20.08 18.42
C SER A 736 44.73 19.16 17.38
N PRO A 737 44.63 19.55 16.10
CA PRO A 737 44.09 18.68 15.05
C PRO A 737 44.88 17.37 14.93
N LEU A 738 44.18 16.24 14.84
CA LEU A 738 44.78 14.93 14.56
C LEU A 738 45.43 14.92 13.17
N THR A 739 46.65 14.39 13.05
CA THR A 739 47.41 14.44 11.79
C THR A 739 47.19 13.24 10.86
N LEU A 740 46.59 12.16 11.38
CA LEU A 740 46.41 10.87 10.71
C LEU A 740 47.74 10.21 10.29
N ASN A 741 48.86 10.64 10.86
CA ASN A 741 50.14 10.00 10.60
C ASN A 741 50.12 8.58 11.17
N LYS A 742 50.80 7.66 10.50
CA LYS A 742 50.94 6.27 10.99
C LYS A 742 51.62 6.18 12.35
N ASP A 743 52.33 7.24 12.73
CA ASP A 743 52.99 7.33 14.03
C ASP A 743 52.08 7.81 15.16
N ASP A 744 50.91 8.40 14.85
CA ASP A 744 49.91 8.83 15.83
C ASP A 744 49.40 7.62 16.62
N GLU A 745 49.33 7.75 17.95
CA GLU A 745 49.00 6.63 18.83
C GLU A 745 47.58 6.11 18.59
N PHE A 746 46.63 7.01 18.32
CA PHE A 746 45.27 6.69 17.91
C PHE A 746 45.20 5.90 16.59
N VAL A 747 46.01 6.26 15.60
CA VAL A 747 46.04 5.56 14.29
C VAL A 747 46.61 4.16 14.46
N LYS A 748 47.69 4.01 15.25
CA LYS A 748 48.24 2.69 15.61
C LYS A 748 47.20 1.81 16.30
N PHE A 749 46.48 2.39 17.26
CA PHE A 749 45.45 1.70 18.04
C PHE A 749 44.33 1.13 17.16
N ILE A 750 43.86 1.88 16.16
CA ILE A 750 42.83 1.44 15.20
C ILE A 750 43.40 0.46 14.15
N ALA A 751 44.63 0.70 13.68
CA ALA A 751 45.26 -0.13 12.65
C ALA A 751 45.46 -1.59 13.11
N GLU A 752 45.73 -1.81 14.40
CA GLU A 752 45.79 -3.14 15.01
C GLU A 752 44.50 -3.95 14.76
N PHE A 753 43.33 -3.33 14.93
CA PHE A 753 42.02 -3.97 14.73
C PHE A 753 41.72 -4.26 13.25
N THR A 754 41.96 -3.29 12.36
CA THR A 754 41.64 -3.47 10.92
C THR A 754 42.45 -4.58 10.24
N ASN A 755 43.64 -4.90 10.76
CA ASN A 755 44.44 -6.02 10.25
C ASN A 755 43.90 -7.38 10.68
N GLU A 756 43.13 -7.47 11.77
CA GLU A 756 42.47 -8.72 12.20
C GLU A 756 41.23 -9.06 11.34
N ILE A 757 40.62 -8.06 10.66
CA ILE A 757 39.35 -8.21 9.88
C ILE A 757 39.59 -8.60 8.40
N LYS A 758 40.84 -8.70 7.94
CA LYS A 758 41.16 -8.86 6.50
C LYS A 758 40.77 -10.19 5.85
N GLU A 759 40.16 -11.11 6.58
CA GLU A 759 39.70 -12.40 6.05
C GLU A 759 38.23 -12.66 6.41
N GLU A 760 37.27 -12.16 5.63
CA GLU A 760 35.90 -12.72 5.63
C GLU A 760 35.27 -12.79 4.22
N ILE A 761 34.43 -13.81 4.10
CA ILE A 761 34.01 -14.55 2.92
C ILE A 761 32.78 -13.91 2.26
N ILE A 762 32.75 -13.87 0.93
CA ILE A 762 31.55 -13.52 0.15
C ILE A 762 30.68 -14.79 0.06
N GLU A 763 29.57 -14.81 0.78
CA GLU A 763 28.51 -15.83 0.60
C GLU A 763 27.56 -15.44 -0.54
N ASP A 764 27.13 -16.44 -1.29
CA ASP A 764 26.14 -16.29 -2.37
C ASP A 764 24.73 -16.18 -1.76
N ARG A 765 24.11 -14.99 -1.84
CA ARG A 765 22.79 -14.71 -1.26
C ARG A 765 21.93 -13.92 -2.24
N ASN A 766 20.61 -14.11 -2.14
CA ASN A 766 19.63 -13.40 -2.97
C ASN A 766 19.65 -11.88 -2.66
N PRO A 767 19.97 -11.02 -3.64
CA PRO A 767 20.09 -9.57 -3.42
C PRO A 767 18.80 -8.91 -2.90
N LYS A 768 17.62 -9.34 -3.36
CA LYS A 768 16.34 -8.74 -2.95
C LYS A 768 16.03 -9.01 -1.48
N GLU A 769 16.26 -10.24 -1.03
CA GLU A 769 16.00 -10.64 0.35
C GLU A 769 16.97 -9.98 1.32
N GLU A 770 18.24 -9.86 0.94
CA GLU A 770 19.26 -9.20 1.76
C GLU A 770 19.01 -7.69 1.89
N VAL A 771 18.64 -6.99 0.80
CA VAL A 771 18.25 -5.57 0.87
C VAL A 771 17.06 -5.40 1.83
N LYS A 772 16.02 -6.23 1.71
CA LYS A 772 14.85 -6.15 2.59
C LYS A 772 15.22 -6.39 4.06
N LYS A 773 16.11 -7.36 4.32
CA LYS A 773 16.62 -7.67 5.65
C LYS A 773 17.44 -6.52 6.24
N GLU A 774 18.30 -5.90 5.44
CA GLU A 774 19.11 -4.72 5.83
C GLU A 774 18.20 -3.54 6.20
N LEU A 775 17.18 -3.26 5.38
CA LEU A 775 16.23 -2.17 5.65
C LEU A 775 15.41 -2.42 6.92
N LYS A 776 14.98 -3.67 7.16
CA LYS A 776 14.32 -4.04 8.43
C LYS A 776 15.23 -3.87 9.65
N GLN A 777 16.52 -4.20 9.52
CA GLN A 777 17.48 -3.98 10.59
C GLN A 777 17.67 -2.50 10.87
N LYS A 778 17.77 -1.66 9.84
CA LYS A 778 17.80 -0.20 9.99
C LYS A 778 16.56 0.34 10.69
N ASP A 779 15.38 -0.16 10.33
CA ASP A 779 14.12 0.19 11.00
C ASP A 779 14.13 -0.19 12.49
N ALA A 780 14.63 -1.38 12.84
CA ALA A 780 14.74 -1.81 14.23
C ALA A 780 15.71 -0.93 15.05
N ILE A 781 16.86 -0.56 14.46
CA ILE A 781 17.85 0.32 15.11
C ILE A 781 17.26 1.72 15.35
N GLU A 782 16.60 2.31 14.34
CA GLU A 782 16.00 3.64 14.48
C GLU A 782 14.86 3.67 15.51
N ARG A 783 14.10 2.57 15.63
CA ARG A 783 13.01 2.46 16.61
C ARG A 783 13.55 2.41 18.03
N ASN A 784 14.59 1.61 18.28
CA ASN A 784 15.22 1.53 19.61
C ASN A 784 15.81 2.88 20.06
N ASN A 785 16.40 3.66 19.14
CA ASN A 785 16.97 4.97 19.49
C ASN A 785 15.92 6.05 19.79
N ARG A 786 14.64 5.87 19.40
CA ARG A 786 13.58 6.85 19.66
C ARG A 786 13.06 6.83 21.10
N GLU A 787 13.17 5.71 21.80
CA GLU A 787 12.72 5.63 23.20
C GLU A 787 13.61 6.47 24.15
N ASP A 788 14.85 6.77 23.76
CA ASP A 788 15.79 7.58 24.53
C ASP A 788 15.71 9.10 24.27
N GLU A 789 14.97 9.57 23.25
CA GLU A 789 14.93 10.99 22.85
C GLU A 789 13.81 11.83 23.53
N ASP A 790 12.85 11.21 24.22
CA ASP A 790 11.73 11.91 24.90
C ASP A 790 12.09 12.47 26.30
N SER A 791 13.37 12.39 26.70
CA SER A 791 13.90 13.02 27.92
C SER A 791 14.74 14.27 27.57
N GLU A 792 14.11 15.37 27.15
CA GLU A 792 14.75 16.69 27.19
C GLU A 792 14.54 17.33 28.56
N GLU A 793 15.53 17.18 29.44
CA GLU A 793 16.14 18.24 30.29
C GLU A 793 17.21 17.63 31.22
N ASP A 794 18.10 16.78 30.69
CA ASP A 794 19.38 16.56 31.37
C ASP A 794 20.39 17.56 30.84
N ILE A 795 21.10 18.22 31.76
CA ILE A 795 22.20 19.14 31.44
C ILE A 795 23.27 18.31 30.73
N LEU A 796 23.29 18.37 29.40
CA LEU A 796 24.33 17.74 28.60
C LEU A 796 25.71 18.27 29.07
N PRO A 797 26.70 17.38 29.27
CA PRO A 797 28.07 17.80 29.56
C PRO A 797 28.59 18.79 28.51
N ALA A 798 29.47 19.71 28.91
CA ALA A 798 30.00 20.73 28.01
C ALA A 798 30.66 20.13 26.75
N GLU A 799 31.33 18.99 26.92
CA GLU A 799 31.97 18.23 25.85
C GLU A 799 30.95 17.64 24.85
N ALA A 800 29.76 17.25 25.31
CA ALA A 800 28.69 16.76 24.45
C ALA A 800 28.03 17.89 23.65
N ILE A 801 27.93 19.09 24.23
CA ILE A 801 27.47 20.29 23.54
C ILE A 801 28.47 20.69 22.46
N GLU A 802 29.78 20.73 22.76
CA GLU A 802 30.83 21.02 21.79
C GLU A 802 30.88 19.96 20.67
N MET A 803 30.69 18.68 20.98
CA MET A 803 30.61 17.61 19.97
C MET A 803 29.42 17.82 19.02
N ASN A 804 28.24 18.13 19.56
CA ASN A 804 27.05 18.42 18.75
C ASN A 804 27.24 19.68 17.90
N GLN A 805 27.85 20.74 18.44
CA GLN A 805 28.17 21.95 17.68
C GLN A 805 29.15 21.63 16.54
N ALA A 806 30.20 20.85 16.78
CA ALA A 806 31.18 20.46 15.77
C ALA A 806 30.52 19.70 14.61
N PHE A 807 29.77 18.63 14.92
CA PHE A 807 29.11 17.82 13.89
C PHE A 807 28.03 18.58 13.13
N ARG A 808 27.21 19.38 13.81
CA ARG A 808 26.19 20.20 13.13
C ARG A 808 26.82 21.27 12.25
N THR A 809 27.89 21.92 12.69
CA THR A 809 28.58 22.94 11.89
C THR A 809 29.20 22.33 10.64
N VAL A 810 29.92 21.21 10.76
CA VAL A 810 30.49 20.46 9.63
C VAL A 810 29.40 20.02 8.66
N LYS A 811 28.27 19.56 9.19
CA LYS A 811 27.10 19.18 8.37
C LYS A 811 26.58 20.36 7.57
N ILE A 812 26.38 21.53 8.18
CA ILE A 812 25.94 22.74 7.46
C ILE A 812 26.98 23.17 6.42
N ILE A 813 28.27 23.18 6.77
CA ILE A 813 29.35 23.48 5.81
C ILE A 813 29.29 22.55 4.60
N GLY A 814 29.14 21.25 4.84
CA GLY A 814 29.00 20.25 3.79
C GLY A 814 27.82 20.52 2.87
N GLN A 815 26.66 20.89 3.43
CA GLN A 815 25.51 21.31 2.63
C GLN A 815 25.84 22.55 1.78
N ILE A 816 26.52 23.56 2.34
CA ILE A 816 26.88 24.78 1.58
C ILE A 816 27.80 24.43 0.41
N VAL A 817 28.86 23.66 0.66
CA VAL A 817 29.85 23.29 -0.37
C VAL A 817 29.21 22.48 -1.49
N LYS A 818 28.41 21.47 -1.16
CA LYS A 818 27.75 20.61 -2.15
C LYS A 818 26.79 21.39 -3.06
N ASN A 819 26.06 22.34 -2.49
CA ASN A 819 24.98 23.04 -3.19
C ASN A 819 25.42 24.29 -3.94
N GLN A 820 26.44 24.97 -3.44
CA GLN A 820 26.90 26.25 -3.98
C GLN A 820 28.26 26.13 -4.71
N SER A 821 28.74 24.91 -4.96
CA SER A 821 30.01 24.65 -5.66
C SER A 821 30.10 25.31 -7.05
N GLY A 822 28.97 25.44 -7.75
CA GLY A 822 28.90 26.14 -9.05
C GLY A 822 28.75 27.66 -8.96
N ASP A 823 28.37 28.18 -7.79
CA ASP A 823 27.97 29.57 -7.58
C ASP A 823 28.95 30.37 -6.69
N PHE A 824 29.86 29.69 -5.98
CA PHE A 824 30.89 30.30 -5.14
C PHE A 824 32.27 30.35 -5.80
N GLU A 825 33.03 31.39 -5.44
CA GLU A 825 34.45 31.46 -5.75
C GLU A 825 35.20 30.30 -5.07
N LYS A 826 36.13 29.68 -5.81
CA LYS A 826 36.89 28.51 -5.33
C LYS A 826 37.56 28.75 -3.98
N GLU A 827 38.09 29.96 -3.74
CA GLU A 827 38.72 30.31 -2.47
C GLU A 827 37.75 30.21 -1.28
N LYS A 828 36.48 30.56 -1.46
CA LYS A 828 35.46 30.44 -0.41
C LYS A 828 35.10 28.99 -0.12
N LEU A 829 35.02 28.15 -1.17
CA LEU A 829 34.81 26.72 -1.02
C LEU A 829 35.98 26.05 -0.30
N ILE A 830 37.22 26.43 -0.64
CA ILE A 830 38.43 25.93 0.03
C ILE A 830 38.38 26.28 1.52
N LYS A 831 38.10 27.54 1.88
CA LYS A 831 37.98 27.95 3.29
C LYS A 831 36.94 27.15 4.07
N LEU A 832 35.76 26.91 3.47
CA LEU A 832 34.70 26.11 4.06
C LEU A 832 35.15 24.66 4.29
N VAL A 833 35.73 24.04 3.26
CA VAL A 833 36.23 22.65 3.37
C VAL A 833 37.35 22.56 4.41
N GLU A 834 38.32 23.47 4.41
CA GLU A 834 39.39 23.53 5.42
C GLU A 834 38.83 23.67 6.83
N ALA A 835 37.85 24.56 7.04
CA ALA A 835 37.18 24.75 8.32
C ALA A 835 36.49 23.47 8.81
N ALA A 836 35.80 22.75 7.92
CA ALA A 836 35.17 21.47 8.25
C ALA A 836 36.19 20.40 8.64
N TYR A 837 37.25 20.22 7.85
CA TYR A 837 38.32 19.26 8.15
C TYR A 837 39.00 19.59 9.49
N ASN A 838 39.36 20.85 9.72
CA ASN A 838 39.98 21.30 10.97
C ASN A 838 39.08 21.08 12.18
N THR A 839 37.76 21.27 12.04
CA THR A 839 36.79 21.01 13.11
C THR A 839 36.75 19.53 13.49
N ILE A 840 36.62 18.64 12.51
CA ILE A 840 36.63 17.19 12.76
C ILE A 840 37.98 16.71 13.30
N PHE A 841 39.09 17.22 12.77
CA PHE A 841 40.41 16.79 13.22
C PHE A 841 40.72 17.28 14.64
N ARG A 842 40.22 18.44 15.07
CA ARG A 842 40.31 18.87 16.47
C ARG A 842 39.46 18.01 17.39
N PHE A 843 38.25 17.64 16.97
CA PHE A 843 37.44 16.67 17.71
C PHE A 843 38.18 15.33 17.86
N LEU A 844 38.73 14.78 16.77
CA LEU A 844 39.49 13.53 16.82
C LEU A 844 40.78 13.68 17.65
N GLY A 845 41.43 14.84 17.64
CA GLY A 845 42.59 15.14 18.48
C GLY A 845 42.22 15.20 19.97
N PHE A 846 41.09 15.80 20.31
CA PHE A 846 40.53 15.78 21.66
C PHE A 846 40.22 14.34 22.11
N TYR A 847 39.52 13.57 21.27
CA TYR A 847 39.18 12.17 21.55
C TYR A 847 40.42 11.28 21.66
N SER A 848 41.43 11.49 20.82
CA SER A 848 42.75 10.84 20.90
C SER A 848 43.42 11.13 22.24
N GLY A 849 43.48 12.40 22.65
CA GLY A 849 44.08 12.79 23.93
C GLY A 849 43.35 12.20 25.14
N MET A 850 42.01 12.09 25.07
CA MET A 850 41.22 11.41 26.10
C MET A 850 41.57 9.91 26.16
N LEU A 851 41.62 9.24 25.01
CA LEU A 851 41.99 7.83 24.93
C LEU A 851 43.42 7.58 25.42
N GLU A 852 44.40 8.37 24.99
CA GLU A 852 45.80 8.22 25.43
C GLU A 852 45.95 8.35 26.96
N LYS A 853 45.18 9.26 27.56
CA LYS A 853 45.24 9.52 29.00
C LYS A 853 44.51 8.47 29.83
N ASP A 854 43.33 8.04 29.37
CA ASP A 854 42.39 7.29 30.21
C ASP A 854 42.18 5.83 29.75
N LYS A 855 42.81 5.39 28.64
CA LYS A 855 42.62 4.03 28.08
C LYS A 855 42.84 2.90 29.07
N GLU A 856 43.96 2.90 29.79
CA GLU A 856 44.25 1.81 30.73
C GLU A 856 43.23 1.81 31.88
N MET A 857 42.87 2.99 32.37
CA MET A 857 41.83 3.14 33.40
C MET A 857 40.45 2.67 32.90
N LEU A 858 40.07 2.97 31.66
CA LEU A 858 38.81 2.54 31.04
C LEU A 858 38.77 1.01 30.87
N ILE A 859 39.88 0.41 30.41
CA ILE A 859 40.01 -1.05 30.28
C ILE A 859 39.90 -1.70 31.66
N GLU A 860 40.64 -1.21 32.65
CA GLU A 860 40.60 -1.73 34.02
C GLU A 860 39.19 -1.66 34.61
N THR A 861 38.51 -0.50 34.48
CA THR A 861 37.15 -0.30 35.00
C THR A 861 36.14 -1.24 34.32
N MET A 862 36.17 -1.36 32.99
CA MET A 862 35.26 -2.27 32.26
C MET A 862 35.54 -3.74 32.58
N VAL A 863 36.82 -4.12 32.74
CA VAL A 863 37.20 -5.47 33.13
C VAL A 863 36.74 -5.77 34.57
N GLU A 864 36.84 -4.82 35.50
CA GLU A 864 36.33 -4.95 36.87
C GLU A 864 34.80 -5.09 36.91
N ASP A 865 34.07 -4.28 36.15
CA ASP A 865 32.60 -4.36 36.05
C ASP A 865 32.12 -5.71 35.49
N ILE A 866 32.78 -6.22 34.43
CA ILE A 866 32.47 -7.52 33.86
C ILE A 866 32.78 -8.64 34.86
N LYS A 867 33.92 -8.55 35.58
CA LYS A 867 34.27 -9.48 36.66
C LYS A 867 33.23 -9.49 37.78
N GLU A 868 32.72 -8.32 38.18
CA GLU A 868 31.67 -8.24 39.21
C GLU A 868 30.34 -8.85 38.73
N LYS A 869 29.95 -8.62 37.48
CA LYS A 869 28.75 -9.20 36.88
C LYS A 869 28.86 -10.72 36.72
N GLU A 870 30.00 -11.25 36.30
CA GLU A 870 30.20 -12.70 36.18
C GLU A 870 30.35 -13.42 37.53
N LYS A 871 30.93 -12.76 38.55
CA LYS A 871 30.91 -13.28 39.93
C LYS A 871 29.49 -13.46 40.47
N LYS A 872 28.53 -12.62 40.04
CA LYS A 872 27.12 -12.72 40.43
C LYS A 872 26.36 -13.83 39.68
N SER A 873 26.83 -14.28 38.51
CA SER A 873 26.13 -15.25 37.64
C SER A 873 26.54 -16.73 37.83
N ARG A 874 27.46 -17.06 38.75
CA ARG A 874 27.93 -18.45 39.04
C ARG A 874 28.40 -19.26 37.82
N GLN A 875 29.09 -18.64 36.86
CA GLN A 875 29.85 -19.37 35.84
C GLN A 875 31.36 -19.29 36.11
N GLY A 876 32.09 -20.31 35.65
CA GLY A 876 33.45 -20.69 36.10
C GLY A 876 34.58 -19.71 35.78
N ASN A 877 35.83 -20.17 35.99
CA ASN A 877 37.07 -19.40 35.87
C ASN A 877 37.06 -18.43 34.67
N VAL A 878 36.97 -17.14 34.99
CA VAL A 878 36.98 -16.03 34.06
C VAL A 878 38.40 -15.84 33.53
N ASP A 879 38.63 -16.03 32.22
CA ASP A 879 39.92 -15.72 31.60
C ASP A 879 40.06 -14.21 31.43
N VAL A 880 40.72 -13.60 32.41
CA VAL A 880 40.95 -12.15 32.48
C VAL A 880 41.66 -11.63 31.24
N LYS A 881 42.56 -12.41 30.62
CA LYS A 881 43.27 -11.99 29.41
C LYS A 881 42.36 -11.99 28.19
N LEU A 882 41.41 -12.92 28.13
CA LEU A 882 40.41 -12.95 27.07
C LEU A 882 39.47 -11.75 27.18
N ILE A 883 38.98 -11.42 28.38
CA ILE A 883 38.14 -10.24 28.60
C ILE A 883 38.90 -8.96 28.27
N GLU A 884 40.13 -8.81 28.75
CA GLU A 884 40.96 -7.64 28.46
C GLU A 884 41.18 -7.48 26.95
N LYS A 885 41.45 -8.58 26.23
CA LYS A 885 41.53 -8.58 24.76
C LYS A 885 40.20 -8.17 24.12
N THR A 886 39.06 -8.70 24.60
CA THR A 886 37.74 -8.37 24.06
C THR A 886 37.37 -6.91 24.30
N VAL A 887 37.58 -6.38 25.51
CA VAL A 887 37.35 -4.96 25.86
C VAL A 887 38.23 -4.07 25.02
N ARG A 888 39.51 -4.44 24.82
CA ARG A 888 40.43 -3.72 23.94
C ARG A 888 39.93 -3.70 22.50
N ASN A 889 39.50 -4.85 21.96
CA ASN A 889 38.94 -4.94 20.61
C ASN A 889 37.64 -4.12 20.48
N ILE A 890 36.79 -4.07 21.50
CA ILE A 890 35.58 -3.23 21.52
C ILE A 890 35.96 -1.75 21.51
N LEU A 891 36.92 -1.32 22.34
CA LEU A 891 37.40 0.07 22.36
C LEU A 891 38.03 0.46 21.03
N GLN A 892 38.80 -0.44 20.40
CA GLN A 892 39.36 -0.24 19.06
C GLN A 892 38.26 -0.12 18.01
N PHE A 893 37.22 -0.97 18.08
CA PHE A 893 36.07 -0.90 17.19
C PHE A 893 35.28 0.40 17.35
N ILE A 894 35.00 0.83 18.59
CA ILE A 894 34.33 2.10 18.89
C ILE A 894 35.16 3.26 18.35
N SER A 895 36.47 3.25 18.58
CA SER A 895 37.38 4.31 18.11
C SER A 895 37.49 4.35 16.59
N TRP A 896 37.55 3.17 15.94
CA TRP A 896 37.47 3.05 14.50
C TRP A 896 36.15 3.60 13.96
N ARG A 897 35.03 3.24 14.58
CA ARG A 897 33.69 3.70 14.19
C ARG A 897 33.53 5.21 14.36
N ILE A 898 33.96 5.78 15.48
CA ILE A 898 33.97 7.24 15.69
C ILE A 898 34.81 7.93 14.62
N CYS A 899 35.99 7.39 14.29
CA CYS A 899 36.83 7.91 13.22
C CYS A 899 36.11 7.85 11.86
N VAL A 900 35.52 6.71 11.51
CA VAL A 900 34.79 6.52 10.23
C VAL A 900 33.56 7.43 10.17
N ASP A 901 32.75 7.50 11.21
CA ASP A 901 31.55 8.35 11.28
C ASP A 901 31.93 9.83 11.18
N SER A 902 33.01 10.24 11.84
CA SER A 902 33.55 11.60 11.76
C SER A 902 34.04 11.95 10.35
N MET A 903 34.72 11.02 9.67
CA MET A 903 35.16 11.21 8.28
C MET A 903 33.99 11.14 7.29
N THR A 904 32.95 10.36 7.60
CA THR A 904 31.73 10.29 6.78
C THR A 904 31.00 11.62 6.77
N ASN A 905 31.04 12.37 7.87
CA ASN A 905 30.55 13.74 7.91
C ASN A 905 31.32 14.72 7.01
N LEU A 906 32.54 14.37 6.55
CA LEU A 906 33.33 15.14 5.58
C LEU A 906 33.15 14.69 4.12
N MET A 907 32.43 13.59 3.87
CA MET A 907 32.11 13.13 2.53
C MET A 907 30.94 13.96 1.95
N PHE A 908 31.25 15.16 1.50
CA PHE A 908 30.31 16.08 0.85
C PHE A 908 30.05 15.70 -0.61
#